data_AF-A0A2I1CJF7-F1
#
_entry.id   AF-A0A2I1CJF7-F1
#
_cell.length_a   1.000
_cell.length_b   1.000
_cell.length_c   1.000
_cell.angle_alpha   90.00
_cell.angle_beta   90.00
_cell.angle_gamma   90.00
#
_symmetry.space_group_name_H-M   'P 1'
#
loop_
_entity.id
_entity.type
_entity.pdbx_description
1 polymer ?
#
loop_
_entity_poly.entity_id
_entity_poly.type
_entity_poly.pdbx_seq_one_letter_code
_entity_poly.pdbx_strand_id
1 'polypeptide(L)'
;MPVNRLILKKEGAYPKTYIPPVQGRKIDRQKSALWKGNEATPFQPLPMIEQPIQYLIGKTRHYSWPKGAAITGLGDGNITEIDVDFDARIDTALLKEKLVACAKKGQAVYAVVAIMGSTEEGAVERLSEIPEIREELQNEYGMPFLVHADAAWGGYFATMLNPEKEKSGEPVDDRLDRSKGKLVPSLCLKKDTEEDLRKLNEVDSITIDPHKAGYVPYPAGSLLYRDGRMRYLVTWSSPYLSQGSSENIGIYGVEGSKPGAAAMSTWLSNSIIGLHPDDYGTLLGEAAYTSARGEKTKREKPGEENTEEEYPKDGKSFFTENVLRKRQHIRTHIINKDNSEIQKDPENIKLLRELGSDLNINAFALNWYDEDGNLNTDLEEANYLMKQVVDALSITSPDIKPPGIPLFLTSTKFEPKLYGKCVRRFLNRLGVKPCEEDMFVLRNVVMSPFPTQGDFIGHLMKEFEKVIIAKVQVCRERNKKDSRKVKFLVQGNTKVFLVLQTSFHWATLRQQVIVVAQLDDDLHKSYTRLKADYPEDTIILESEKEIDLEAELKKLESGSTLAKETAPSFMAKIYRKEDQPTPTTYKGKVTITHVVKSRPLNSIYRDLEYPSKFMPFYLYGTKEEMHITHMLLKAPNAALSASNVTFREILEEEPKEKLGKKLEEKLGEDADVQLASGLIVTLSKFPEASMQPFLTGDELRKPESEYMLPEKFPFKSQGEFEVEVWKDPNEPE
;
A
#
# COMPACT_ATOMS: atom_id res chain seq x y z
N MET A 1 2.01 15.30 -26.38
CA MET A 1 2.59 16.30 -27.32
C MET A 1 2.55 15.69 -28.71
N PRO A 2 1.83 16.27 -29.68
CA PRO A 2 1.64 15.70 -31.01
C PRO A 2 2.92 15.77 -31.84
N VAL A 3 3.17 14.75 -32.68
CA VAL A 3 4.26 14.83 -33.65
C VAL A 3 3.92 14.17 -34.98
N ASN A 4 4.24 14.87 -36.07
CA ASN A 4 3.81 14.58 -37.44
C ASN A 4 4.83 13.72 -38.20
N ARG A 5 4.36 12.59 -38.75
CA ARG A 5 4.99 11.68 -39.75
C ARG A 5 6.22 10.86 -39.31
N LEU A 6 6.17 9.54 -39.59
CA LEU A 6 7.19 8.51 -39.29
C LEU A 6 7.63 7.75 -40.54
N ILE A 7 8.91 7.37 -40.67
CA ILE A 7 9.47 6.76 -41.90
C ILE A 7 10.38 5.51 -41.64
N LEU A 8 9.81 4.36 -41.28
CA LEU A 8 10.52 3.10 -40.93
C LEU A 8 11.64 2.58 -41.88
N LYS A 9 12.84 2.28 -41.35
CA LYS A 9 13.80 1.24 -41.84
C LYS A 9 14.92 0.81 -40.85
N LYS A 10 15.38 -0.45 -40.97
CA LYS A 10 16.11 -1.31 -39.99
C LYS A 10 17.58 -1.58 -40.36
N GLU A 11 18.44 -1.79 -39.35
CA GLU A 11 19.49 -2.86 -39.18
C GLU A 11 20.29 -2.56 -37.89
N GLY A 12 20.86 -3.51 -37.11
CA GLY A 12 21.02 -4.95 -37.19
C GLY A 12 21.67 -5.50 -35.90
N ALA A 13 21.40 -6.78 -35.65
CA ALA A 13 22.05 -7.80 -34.79
C ALA A 13 22.90 -7.45 -33.54
N TYR A 14 22.40 -7.97 -32.41
CA TYR A 14 23.03 -8.58 -31.21
C TYR A 14 24.41 -9.28 -31.42
N PRO A 15 25.23 -9.60 -30.36
CA PRO A 15 24.74 -10.28 -29.16
C PRO A 15 25.45 -10.10 -27.79
N LYS A 16 24.76 -10.74 -26.83
CA LYS A 16 24.99 -10.94 -25.39
C LYS A 16 26.37 -11.51 -25.03
N THR A 17 26.83 -11.11 -23.84
CA THR A 17 28.06 -11.58 -23.19
C THR A 17 27.86 -12.95 -22.53
N TYR A 18 28.79 -13.85 -22.82
CA TYR A 18 28.98 -15.19 -22.27
C TYR A 18 29.77 -15.13 -20.94
N ILE A 19 29.31 -15.84 -19.91
CA ILE A 19 30.06 -16.05 -18.65
C ILE A 19 30.72 -17.44 -18.74
N PRO A 20 32.05 -17.56 -18.67
CA PRO A 20 32.75 -18.83 -18.82
C PRO A 20 32.68 -19.69 -17.54
N PRO A 21 32.71 -21.03 -17.66
CA PRO A 21 32.87 -21.92 -16.52
C PRO A 21 34.34 -21.93 -16.05
N VAL A 22 34.55 -21.78 -14.73
CA VAL A 22 35.87 -21.87 -14.10
C VAL A 22 36.35 -23.32 -14.10
N GLN A 23 37.39 -23.62 -14.88
CA GLN A 23 38.14 -24.87 -14.84
C GLN A 23 39.17 -24.87 -13.69
N GLY A 24 39.05 -25.85 -12.80
CA GLY A 24 40.13 -26.74 -12.38
C GLY A 24 41.26 -26.21 -11.48
N ARG A 25 41.30 -26.69 -10.23
CA ARG A 25 42.56 -27.18 -9.63
C ARG A 25 42.39 -28.64 -9.22
N LYS A 26 43.07 -29.52 -9.96
CA LYS A 26 43.35 -30.91 -9.52
C LYS A 26 44.28 -30.83 -8.32
N ILE A 27 43.85 -31.35 -7.17
CA ILE A 27 44.75 -31.66 -6.06
C ILE A 27 45.24 -33.09 -6.30
N ASP A 28 46.54 -33.21 -6.51
CA ASP A 28 47.28 -34.45 -6.63
C ASP A 28 47.29 -35.17 -5.26
N ARG A 29 46.62 -36.33 -5.19
CA ARG A 29 46.66 -37.20 -4.01
C ARG A 29 47.67 -38.31 -4.28
N GLN A 30 48.94 -38.03 -3.98
CA GLN A 30 49.91 -39.07 -3.70
C GLN A 30 50.63 -38.83 -2.37
N LYS A 31 50.57 -39.87 -1.53
CA LYS A 31 51.44 -40.19 -0.38
C LYS A 31 51.20 -39.41 0.93
N SER A 32 50.37 -40.01 1.78
CA SER A 32 50.85 -40.37 3.12
C SER A 32 50.24 -41.72 3.54
N ALA A 33 51.12 -42.72 3.64
CA ALA A 33 50.83 -43.96 4.33
C ALA A 33 51.11 -43.72 5.81
N LEU A 34 50.16 -44.05 6.68
CA LEU A 34 50.33 -44.63 8.03
C LEU A 34 49.02 -44.57 8.80
N TRP A 35 48.10 -45.51 8.53
CA TRP A 35 47.25 -46.09 9.56
C TRP A 35 46.71 -47.43 9.07
N LYS A 36 47.18 -48.52 9.70
CA LYS A 36 46.57 -49.86 9.58
C LYS A 36 45.75 -50.05 10.85
N GLY A 37 44.43 -50.05 10.73
CA GLY A 37 43.54 -50.27 11.87
C GLY A 37 42.08 -50.41 11.44
N ASN A 38 41.63 -51.67 11.39
CA ASN A 38 40.26 -52.19 11.28
C ASN A 38 39.43 -51.85 10.03
N GLU A 39 38.76 -52.89 9.52
CA GLU A 39 37.85 -52.88 8.38
C GLU A 39 36.84 -51.74 8.50
N ALA A 40 37.05 -50.69 7.71
CA ALA A 40 36.09 -49.62 7.55
C ALA A 40 34.88 -50.17 6.79
N THR A 41 33.75 -50.29 7.48
CA THR A 41 32.43 -50.23 6.84
C THR A 41 32.47 -49.03 5.88
N PRO A 42 32.17 -49.21 4.58
CA PRO A 42 32.18 -48.09 3.65
C PRO A 42 31.23 -47.03 4.18
N PHE A 43 31.75 -45.82 4.43
CA PHE A 43 30.93 -44.65 4.75
C PHE A 43 29.85 -44.56 3.67
N GLN A 44 28.61 -44.91 4.01
CA GLN A 44 27.48 -44.57 3.17
C GLN A 44 27.53 -43.04 3.04
N PRO A 45 27.52 -42.48 1.81
CA PRO A 45 27.40 -41.04 1.67
C PRO A 45 26.15 -40.61 2.45
N LEU A 46 26.32 -39.63 3.35
CA LEU A 46 25.19 -39.07 4.08
C LEU A 46 24.11 -38.71 3.04
N PRO A 47 22.83 -39.02 3.30
CA PRO A 47 21.75 -38.62 2.41
C PRO A 47 21.90 -37.13 2.12
N MET A 48 21.91 -36.75 0.83
CA MET A 48 21.94 -35.33 0.50
C MET A 48 20.67 -34.70 1.04
N ILE A 49 20.82 -33.65 1.86
CA ILE A 49 19.69 -32.84 2.31
C ILE A 49 19.27 -31.98 1.11
N GLU A 50 18.25 -32.43 0.40
CA GLU A 50 17.75 -31.74 -0.80
C GLU A 50 16.77 -30.61 -0.46
N GLN A 51 16.06 -30.72 0.68
CA GLN A 51 15.09 -29.72 1.12
C GLN A 51 15.77 -28.67 2.00
N PRO A 52 15.70 -27.37 1.66
CA PRO A 52 16.30 -26.34 2.48
C PRO A 52 15.48 -26.13 3.76
N ILE A 53 16.18 -25.79 4.84
CA ILE A 53 15.56 -25.52 6.15
C ILE A 53 14.63 -24.29 6.07
N GLN A 54 13.53 -24.31 6.82
CA GLN A 54 12.52 -23.24 6.79
C GLN A 54 12.39 -22.49 8.11
N TYR A 55 12.15 -21.19 8.03
CA TYR A 55 11.54 -20.38 9.09
C TYR A 55 10.07 -20.18 8.77
N LEU A 56 9.20 -20.23 9.77
CA LEU A 56 7.77 -19.92 9.60
C LEU A 56 7.41 -18.70 10.44
N ILE A 57 6.71 -17.74 9.81
CA ILE A 57 6.39 -16.45 10.43
C ILE A 57 5.17 -15.82 9.74
N GLY A 58 4.39 -15.02 10.47
CA GLY A 58 3.27 -14.27 9.87
C GLY A 58 3.73 -13.28 8.79
N LYS A 59 2.93 -13.09 7.73
CA LYS A 59 3.25 -12.20 6.59
C LYS A 59 3.56 -10.77 6.99
N THR A 60 2.88 -10.26 8.02
CA THR A 60 3.00 -8.89 8.56
C THR A 60 4.22 -8.69 9.47
N ARG A 61 5.23 -9.54 9.37
CA ARG A 61 6.48 -9.45 10.14
C ARG A 61 7.26 -8.16 9.90
N HIS A 62 8.07 -7.80 10.89
CA HIS A 62 9.03 -6.72 10.74
C HIS A 62 10.11 -7.07 9.71
N TYR A 63 10.56 -6.06 8.96
CA TYR A 63 11.54 -6.21 7.87
C TYR A 63 12.91 -6.77 8.32
N SER A 64 13.18 -6.80 9.63
CA SER A 64 14.39 -7.42 10.19
C SER A 64 14.48 -8.91 9.89
N TRP A 65 13.37 -9.62 9.72
CA TRP A 65 13.36 -11.07 9.47
C TRP A 65 13.92 -11.43 8.08
N PRO A 66 13.38 -10.93 6.96
CA PRO A 66 13.98 -11.17 5.65
C PRO A 66 15.42 -10.63 5.56
N LYS A 67 15.69 -9.48 6.17
CA LYS A 67 17.07 -8.94 6.26
C LYS A 67 18.00 -9.88 7.03
N GLY A 68 17.54 -10.46 8.14
CA GLY A 68 18.28 -11.41 8.95
C GLY A 68 18.62 -12.67 8.17
N ALA A 69 17.66 -13.25 7.45
CA ALA A 69 17.90 -14.41 6.58
C ALA A 69 18.90 -14.10 5.45
N ALA A 70 18.87 -12.89 4.90
CA ALA A 70 19.87 -12.46 3.92
C ALA A 70 21.28 -12.38 4.56
N ILE A 71 21.40 -11.80 5.76
CA ILE A 71 22.68 -11.66 6.47
C ILE A 71 23.27 -13.03 6.86
N THR A 72 22.44 -13.98 7.28
CA THR A 72 22.89 -15.33 7.68
C THR A 72 23.20 -16.25 6.50
N GLY A 73 22.97 -15.80 5.25
CA GLY A 73 23.16 -16.60 4.05
C GLY A 73 22.07 -17.66 3.83
N LEU A 74 20.98 -17.62 4.61
CA LEU A 74 19.82 -18.48 4.39
C LEU A 74 19.00 -18.03 3.18
N GLY A 75 18.91 -16.73 2.92
CA GLY A 75 18.06 -16.17 1.87
C GLY A 75 16.58 -16.12 2.28
N ASP A 76 15.85 -15.15 1.72
CA ASP A 76 14.43 -14.92 2.00
C ASP A 76 13.53 -16.06 1.49
N GLY A 77 13.95 -16.78 0.44
CA GLY A 77 13.28 -17.98 -0.05
C GLY A 77 13.17 -19.14 0.97
N ASN A 78 13.85 -19.05 2.11
CA ASN A 78 13.76 -19.99 3.23
C ASN A 78 12.92 -19.47 4.40
N ILE A 79 12.19 -18.36 4.19
CA ILE A 79 11.15 -17.88 5.09
C ILE A 79 9.80 -18.21 4.45
N THR A 80 9.11 -19.16 5.04
CA THR A 80 7.70 -19.45 4.72
C THR A 80 6.81 -18.47 5.48
N GLU A 81 6.17 -17.57 4.74
CA GLU A 81 5.20 -16.62 5.29
C GLU A 81 3.82 -17.27 5.46
N ILE A 82 3.16 -17.00 6.58
CA ILE A 82 1.81 -17.47 6.89
C ILE A 82 0.83 -16.29 6.86
N ASP A 83 -0.34 -16.50 6.26
CA ASP A 83 -1.40 -15.49 6.24
C ASP A 83 -1.87 -15.13 7.65
N VAL A 84 -2.39 -13.91 7.79
CA VAL A 84 -2.95 -13.41 9.04
C VAL A 84 -4.47 -13.57 9.09
N ASP A 85 -5.00 -13.64 10.30
CA ASP A 85 -6.41 -13.65 10.64
C ASP A 85 -7.06 -12.26 10.50
N PHE A 86 -8.29 -12.10 10.98
CA PHE A 86 -8.99 -10.82 10.87
C PHE A 86 -8.49 -9.73 11.84
N ASP A 87 -7.67 -10.10 12.81
CA ASP A 87 -7.11 -9.24 13.85
C ASP A 87 -5.59 -9.06 13.63
N ALA A 88 -5.10 -9.36 12.41
CA ALA A 88 -3.71 -9.26 11.98
C ALA A 88 -2.72 -10.16 12.74
N ARG A 89 -3.18 -11.29 13.29
CA ARG A 89 -2.38 -12.34 13.92
C ARG A 89 -2.16 -13.49 12.94
N ILE A 90 -1.06 -14.22 13.00
CA ILE A 90 -0.82 -15.46 12.27
C ILE A 90 -2.02 -16.40 12.39
N ASP A 91 -2.47 -16.93 11.26
CA ASP A 91 -3.50 -17.95 11.25
C ASP A 91 -2.87 -19.29 11.67
N THR A 92 -3.14 -19.71 12.91
CA THR A 92 -2.54 -20.91 13.51
C THR A 92 -2.96 -22.19 12.80
N ALA A 93 -4.15 -22.22 12.19
CA ALA A 93 -4.59 -23.36 11.38
C ALA A 93 -3.74 -23.47 10.10
N LEU A 94 -3.46 -22.36 9.43
CA LEU A 94 -2.57 -22.33 8.26
C LEU A 94 -1.11 -22.62 8.64
N LEU A 95 -0.64 -22.11 9.80
CA LEU A 95 0.67 -22.44 10.34
C LEU A 95 0.81 -23.95 10.53
N LYS A 96 -0.15 -24.59 11.20
CA LYS A 96 -0.17 -26.04 11.43
C LYS A 96 -0.20 -26.82 10.11
N GLU A 97 -1.01 -26.40 9.14
CA GLU A 97 -1.04 -27.01 7.81
C GLU A 97 0.36 -27.01 7.15
N LYS A 98 1.06 -25.86 7.18
CA LYS A 98 2.40 -25.75 6.59
C LYS A 98 3.43 -26.58 7.33
N LEU A 99 3.40 -26.59 8.67
CA LEU A 99 4.29 -27.42 9.46
C LEU A 99 4.09 -28.91 9.18
N VAL A 100 2.84 -29.39 9.13
CA VAL A 100 2.53 -30.78 8.77
C VAL A 100 3.01 -31.10 7.34
N ALA A 101 2.91 -30.16 6.40
CA ALA A 101 3.45 -30.32 5.05
C ALA A 101 4.98 -30.43 5.04
N CYS A 102 5.70 -29.64 5.86
CA CYS A 102 7.15 -29.76 6.03
C CYS A 102 7.52 -31.14 6.61
N ALA A 103 6.82 -31.57 7.67
CA ALA A 103 7.04 -32.88 8.30
C ALA A 103 6.90 -34.04 7.30
N LYS A 104 5.80 -34.05 6.53
CA LYS A 104 5.54 -35.09 5.51
C LYS A 104 6.56 -35.12 4.38
N LYS A 105 7.21 -34.00 4.09
CA LYS A 105 8.26 -33.88 3.06
C LYS A 105 9.67 -34.14 3.59
N GLY A 106 9.83 -34.36 4.90
CA GLY A 106 11.14 -34.43 5.54
C GLY A 106 11.92 -33.11 5.46
N GLN A 107 11.21 -31.97 5.39
CA GLN A 107 11.79 -30.65 5.33
C GLN A 107 11.93 -30.08 6.76
N ALA A 108 13.16 -29.82 7.18
CA ALA A 108 13.43 -29.30 8.51
C ALA A 108 12.88 -27.88 8.70
N VAL A 109 12.36 -27.61 9.90
CA VAL A 109 11.94 -26.28 10.34
C VAL A 109 12.92 -25.82 11.40
N TYR A 110 13.59 -24.70 11.17
CA TYR A 110 14.51 -24.12 12.14
C TYR A 110 13.73 -23.51 13.30
N ALA A 111 12.83 -22.58 12.99
CA ALA A 111 12.03 -21.89 13.99
C ALA A 111 10.67 -21.44 13.47
N VAL A 112 9.71 -21.36 14.38
CA VAL A 112 8.49 -20.58 14.26
C VAL A 112 8.68 -19.27 15.02
N VAL A 113 8.32 -18.15 14.41
CA VAL A 113 8.39 -16.82 15.02
C VAL A 113 6.98 -16.35 15.39
N ALA A 114 6.78 -16.05 16.67
CA ALA A 114 5.57 -15.42 17.19
C ALA A 114 5.84 -13.93 17.48
N ILE A 115 5.06 -13.04 16.87
CA ILE A 115 5.18 -11.59 17.03
C ILE A 115 4.34 -11.14 18.24
N MET A 116 5.00 -10.72 19.31
CA MET A 116 4.33 -10.28 20.53
C MET A 116 4.25 -8.75 20.51
N GLY A 117 3.25 -8.24 19.80
CA GLY A 117 3.08 -6.81 19.54
C GLY A 117 3.57 -6.41 18.14
N SER A 118 2.70 -6.58 17.13
CA SER A 118 2.98 -6.22 15.74
C SER A 118 3.32 -4.73 15.59
N THR A 119 4.15 -4.40 14.59
CA THR A 119 4.64 -3.02 14.40
C THR A 119 3.52 -2.05 14.03
N GLU A 120 2.51 -2.54 13.31
CA GLU A 120 1.50 -1.69 12.68
C GLU A 120 0.18 -1.61 13.49
N GLU A 121 -0.19 -2.67 14.22
CA GLU A 121 -1.45 -2.77 14.99
C GLU A 121 -1.25 -3.14 16.46
N GLY A 122 -0.02 -3.44 16.88
CA GLY A 122 0.26 -3.92 18.23
C GLY A 122 -0.40 -5.26 18.54
N ALA A 123 -0.70 -6.06 17.51
CA ALA A 123 -1.37 -7.35 17.64
C ALA A 123 -0.46 -8.37 18.34
N VAL A 124 -1.05 -9.24 19.15
CA VAL A 124 -0.33 -10.30 19.85
C VAL A 124 -0.69 -11.64 19.25
N GLU A 125 0.33 -12.38 18.79
CA GLU A 125 0.16 -13.73 18.26
C GLU A 125 -0.33 -14.72 19.31
N ARG A 126 -1.03 -15.77 18.84
CA ARG A 126 -1.56 -16.88 19.65
C ARG A 126 -0.47 -17.80 20.17
N LEU A 127 0.37 -17.28 21.05
CA LEU A 127 1.47 -18.01 21.66
C LEU A 127 0.99 -19.12 22.60
N SER A 128 -0.27 -19.13 23.04
CA SER A 128 -0.86 -20.29 23.72
C SER A 128 -0.98 -21.53 22.84
N GLU A 129 -1.14 -21.37 21.53
CA GLU A 129 -1.34 -22.49 20.59
C GLU A 129 -0.02 -23.03 20.00
N ILE A 130 0.99 -22.16 19.78
CA ILE A 130 2.22 -22.54 19.07
C ILE A 130 3.05 -23.63 19.79
N PRO A 131 3.27 -23.58 21.12
CA PRO A 131 3.94 -24.65 21.86
C PRO A 131 3.19 -25.98 21.81
N GLU A 132 1.86 -25.96 21.79
CA GLU A 132 1.03 -27.17 21.65
C GLU A 132 1.19 -27.79 20.26
N ILE A 133 1.17 -26.97 19.20
CA ILE A 133 1.47 -27.39 17.83
C ILE A 133 2.87 -28.03 17.75
N ARG A 134 3.86 -27.45 18.44
CA ARG A 134 5.23 -28.00 18.51
C ARG A 134 5.25 -29.38 19.14
N GLU A 135 4.56 -29.56 20.27
CA GLU A 135 4.49 -30.85 20.96
C GLU A 135 3.80 -31.91 20.11
N GLU A 136 2.68 -31.57 19.46
CA GLU A 136 1.96 -32.46 18.57
C GLU A 136 2.86 -32.95 17.42
N LEU A 137 3.57 -32.05 16.75
CA LEU A 137 4.44 -32.39 15.61
C LEU A 137 5.68 -33.19 16.03
N GLN A 138 6.20 -32.91 17.22
CA GLN A 138 7.27 -33.71 17.82
C GLN A 138 6.79 -35.14 18.10
N ASN A 139 5.57 -35.32 18.62
CA ASN A 139 5.02 -36.62 18.99
C ASN A 139 4.57 -37.44 17.76
N GLU A 140 3.89 -36.81 16.80
CA GLU A 140 3.33 -37.50 15.63
C GLU A 140 4.36 -37.73 14.51
N TYR A 141 5.27 -36.77 14.30
CA TYR A 141 6.19 -36.79 13.14
C TYR A 141 7.67 -36.79 13.54
N GLY A 142 8.00 -36.67 14.83
CA GLY A 142 9.39 -36.55 15.27
C GLY A 142 10.05 -35.24 14.82
N MET A 143 9.27 -34.18 14.58
CA MET A 143 9.76 -32.90 14.03
C MET A 143 9.81 -31.79 15.10
N PRO A 144 10.95 -31.59 15.79
CA PRO A 144 11.13 -30.43 16.64
C PRO A 144 11.32 -29.16 15.81
N PHE A 145 11.03 -28.02 16.41
CA PHE A 145 11.44 -26.70 15.93
C PHE A 145 11.57 -25.72 17.10
N LEU A 146 12.38 -24.69 16.92
CA LEU A 146 12.51 -23.62 17.91
C LEU A 146 11.30 -22.67 17.84
N VAL A 147 10.95 -22.05 18.96
CA VAL A 147 10.00 -20.95 19.02
C VAL A 147 10.74 -19.69 19.44
N HIS A 148 10.68 -18.67 18.61
CA HIS A 148 11.19 -17.33 18.92
C HIS A 148 10.03 -16.36 19.10
N ALA A 149 9.97 -15.69 20.25
CA ALA A 149 9.05 -14.58 20.45
C ALA A 149 9.71 -13.26 20.04
N ASP A 150 9.26 -12.65 18.95
CA ASP A 150 9.59 -11.27 18.61
C ASP A 150 8.74 -10.33 19.47
N ALA A 151 9.19 -10.12 20.71
CA ALA A 151 8.55 -9.25 21.70
C ALA A 151 9.26 -7.90 21.79
N ALA A 152 9.85 -7.43 20.67
CA ALA A 152 10.59 -6.18 20.65
C ALA A 152 9.73 -5.01 21.20
N TRP A 153 8.46 -4.94 20.78
CA TRP A 153 7.47 -4.03 21.35
C TRP A 153 6.81 -4.58 22.61
N GLY A 154 6.22 -5.78 22.54
CA GLY A 154 5.33 -6.29 23.58
C GLY A 154 6.00 -6.85 24.84
N GLY A 155 7.32 -7.04 24.85
CA GLY A 155 8.00 -7.74 25.95
C GLY A 155 7.87 -7.02 27.30
N TYR A 156 7.94 -5.69 27.32
CA TYR A 156 7.74 -4.92 28.56
C TYR A 156 6.30 -4.99 29.08
N PHE A 157 5.30 -5.25 28.23
CA PHE A 157 3.91 -5.40 28.67
C PHE A 157 3.69 -6.67 29.52
N ALA A 158 4.63 -7.61 29.52
CA ALA A 158 4.63 -8.73 30.45
C ALA A 158 4.68 -8.27 31.92
N THR A 159 5.18 -7.07 32.22
CA THR A 159 5.11 -6.51 33.58
C THR A 159 3.69 -6.23 34.03
N MET A 160 2.69 -6.19 33.14
CA MET A 160 1.28 -6.02 33.49
C MET A 160 0.65 -7.32 34.01
N LEU A 161 1.28 -8.47 33.80
CA LEU A 161 0.82 -9.78 34.28
C LEU A 161 0.93 -9.87 35.81
N ASN A 162 -0.10 -10.36 36.51
CA ASN A 162 -0.02 -10.55 37.95
C ASN A 162 0.52 -11.95 38.32
N PRO A 163 1.72 -12.08 38.91
CA PRO A 163 2.34 -13.36 39.23
C PRO A 163 1.82 -14.02 40.52
N GLU A 164 1.30 -13.25 41.48
CA GLU A 164 0.75 -13.80 42.74
C GLU A 164 -0.59 -14.51 42.50
N LYS A 165 -1.35 -14.07 41.48
CA LYS A 165 -2.61 -14.70 41.05
C LYS A 165 -2.43 -16.02 40.31
N GLU A 166 -1.27 -16.25 39.70
CA GLU A 166 -0.94 -17.51 39.02
C GLU A 166 -0.76 -18.65 40.04
N LYS A 167 -0.30 -18.33 41.25
CA LYS A 167 -0.11 -19.28 42.33
C LYS A 167 -1.39 -19.63 43.08
N SER A 168 -2.42 -18.75 43.07
CA SER A 168 -3.63 -18.93 43.88
C SER A 168 -4.75 -19.72 43.18
N GLY A 169 -4.74 -19.81 41.85
CA GLY A 169 -5.76 -20.54 41.08
C GLY A 169 -7.18 -19.95 41.17
N GLU A 170 -7.33 -18.76 41.77
CA GLU A 170 -8.61 -18.08 41.91
C GLU A 170 -9.11 -17.51 40.56
N PRO A 171 -10.43 -17.49 40.30
CA PRO A 171 -10.98 -16.86 39.12
C PRO A 171 -10.50 -15.41 39.00
N VAL A 172 -10.12 -15.00 37.79
CA VAL A 172 -9.68 -13.62 37.50
C VAL A 172 -10.77 -12.64 37.95
N ASP A 173 -10.58 -11.98 39.11
CA ASP A 173 -11.41 -10.82 39.42
C ASP A 173 -11.04 -9.71 38.44
N ASP A 174 -11.91 -9.51 37.44
CA ASP A 174 -11.85 -8.48 36.40
C ASP A 174 -11.89 -7.04 36.99
N ARG A 175 -12.01 -6.90 38.32
CA ARG A 175 -12.19 -5.65 39.07
C ARG A 175 -10.97 -5.19 39.85
N LEU A 176 -9.75 -5.58 39.47
CA LEU A 176 -8.55 -4.90 39.97
C LEU A 176 -8.44 -3.51 39.34
N ASP A 177 -9.38 -2.67 39.76
CA ASP A 177 -9.33 -1.23 39.72
C ASP A 177 -8.11 -0.79 40.56
N ARG A 178 -6.94 -0.85 39.92
CA ARG A 178 -5.69 -0.25 40.41
C ARG A 178 -5.72 1.28 40.31
N SER A 179 -6.88 1.83 39.96
CA SER A 179 -7.11 3.23 39.69
C SER A 179 -7.83 3.97 40.82
N LYS A 180 -8.25 3.28 41.90
CA LYS A 180 -8.80 3.91 43.10
C LYS A 180 -7.85 4.97 43.67
N GLY A 181 -8.24 6.23 43.56
CA GLY A 181 -7.49 7.38 44.05
C GLY A 181 -6.36 7.88 43.14
N LYS A 182 -6.13 7.26 41.97
CA LYS A 182 -5.14 7.73 40.99
C LYS A 182 -5.76 8.75 40.03
N LEU A 183 -4.94 9.71 39.59
CA LEU A 183 -5.35 10.75 38.65
C LEU A 183 -5.55 10.23 37.22
N VAL A 184 -4.76 9.22 36.84
CA VAL A 184 -4.88 8.47 35.59
C VAL A 184 -5.16 7.00 35.92
N PRO A 185 -6.22 6.39 35.35
CA PRO A 185 -6.48 4.98 35.52
C PRO A 185 -5.51 4.09 34.74
N SER A 186 -5.26 2.89 35.25
CA SER A 186 -4.44 1.87 34.61
C SER A 186 -5.32 0.71 34.14
N LEU A 187 -5.30 0.38 32.85
CA LEU A 187 -6.02 -0.76 32.29
C LEU A 187 -5.22 -2.06 32.44
N CYS A 188 -5.94 -3.17 32.61
CA CYS A 188 -5.37 -4.52 32.48
C CYS A 188 -5.34 -4.95 31.01
N LEU A 189 -4.43 -5.88 30.68
CA LEU A 189 -4.36 -6.54 29.37
C LEU A 189 -5.69 -7.21 29.00
N LYS A 190 -6.02 -7.34 27.71
CA LYS A 190 -7.15 -8.20 27.27
C LYS A 190 -6.89 -9.66 27.71
N LYS A 191 -7.94 -10.44 27.95
CA LYS A 191 -7.82 -11.82 28.49
C LYS A 191 -6.94 -12.69 27.60
N ASP A 192 -7.27 -12.71 26.32
CA ASP A 192 -6.51 -13.33 25.23
C ASP A 192 -5.03 -12.91 25.22
N THR A 193 -4.76 -11.60 25.29
CA THR A 193 -3.39 -11.06 25.32
C THR A 193 -2.63 -11.47 26.58
N GLU A 194 -3.30 -11.51 27.73
CA GLU A 194 -2.73 -11.98 28.99
C GLU A 194 -2.33 -13.46 28.89
N GLU A 195 -3.19 -14.30 28.33
CA GLU A 195 -2.92 -15.72 28.09
C GLU A 195 -1.69 -15.92 27.22
N ASP A 196 -1.61 -15.21 26.10
CA ASP A 196 -0.50 -15.30 25.15
C ASP A 196 0.83 -14.77 25.73
N LEU A 197 0.80 -13.67 26.50
CA LEU A 197 2.01 -13.15 27.15
C LEU A 197 2.55 -14.05 28.26
N ARG A 198 1.68 -14.82 28.95
CA ARG A 198 2.13 -15.79 29.98
C ARG A 198 3.00 -16.89 29.38
N LYS A 199 2.81 -17.21 28.10
CA LYS A 199 3.53 -18.26 27.37
C LYS A 199 4.93 -17.87 26.92
N LEU A 200 5.34 -16.62 27.14
CA LEU A 200 6.72 -16.17 26.87
C LEU A 200 7.79 -17.00 27.60
N ASN A 201 7.49 -17.60 28.76
CA ASN A 201 8.45 -18.44 29.49
C ASN A 201 8.65 -19.85 28.89
N GLU A 202 7.83 -20.26 27.92
CA GLU A 202 7.87 -21.58 27.27
C GLU A 202 8.63 -21.58 25.94
N VAL A 203 8.97 -20.40 25.41
CA VAL A 203 9.70 -20.21 24.13
C VAL A 203 11.21 -20.32 24.32
N ASP A 204 11.94 -20.55 23.23
CA ASP A 204 13.39 -20.81 23.29
C ASP A 204 14.20 -19.51 23.36
N SER A 205 13.70 -18.45 22.73
CA SER A 205 14.33 -17.13 22.76
C SER A 205 13.32 -15.99 22.57
N ILE A 206 13.63 -14.83 23.14
CA ILE A 206 12.78 -13.63 23.11
C ILE A 206 13.62 -12.42 22.69
N THR A 207 13.19 -11.72 21.65
CA THR A 207 13.67 -10.35 21.38
C THR A 207 12.85 -9.37 22.22
N ILE A 208 13.48 -8.39 22.87
CA ILE A 208 12.81 -7.31 23.63
C ILE A 208 13.62 -6.03 23.53
N ASP A 209 12.95 -4.89 23.35
CA ASP A 209 13.63 -3.61 23.23
C ASP A 209 13.32 -2.65 24.40
N PRO A 210 14.26 -2.47 25.34
CA PRO A 210 14.20 -1.37 26.30
C PRO A 210 13.99 0.01 25.68
N HIS A 211 14.54 0.25 24.48
CA HIS A 211 14.35 1.53 23.77
C HIS A 211 12.98 1.73 23.12
N LYS A 212 12.07 0.76 23.26
CA LYS A 212 10.66 0.85 22.85
C LYS A 212 9.79 1.07 24.09
N ALA A 213 9.01 0.06 24.49
CA ALA A 213 8.10 0.14 25.63
C ALA A 213 8.81 0.16 27.00
N GLY A 214 10.14 0.02 27.03
CA GLY A 214 10.94 0.20 28.25
C GLY A 214 11.31 1.65 28.59
N TYR A 215 10.99 2.63 27.72
CA TYR A 215 11.30 4.05 27.92
C TYR A 215 12.80 4.37 28.11
N VAL A 216 13.68 3.49 27.63
CA VAL A 216 15.13 3.71 27.64
C VAL A 216 15.54 4.48 26.37
N PRO A 217 16.48 5.43 26.41
CA PRO A 217 16.96 6.07 25.19
C PRO A 217 17.63 5.07 24.23
N TYR A 218 17.51 5.31 22.92
CA TYR A 218 18.29 4.57 21.93
C TYR A 218 19.80 4.75 22.16
N PRO A 219 20.65 3.72 21.90
CA PRO A 219 20.29 2.35 21.55
C PRO A 219 20.18 1.42 22.77
N ALA A 220 19.14 0.60 22.84
CA ALA A 220 19.00 -0.50 23.81
C ALA A 220 18.02 -1.57 23.29
N GLY A 221 18.55 -2.57 22.58
CA GLY A 221 17.84 -3.81 22.21
C GLY A 221 18.41 -5.01 22.96
N SER A 222 17.61 -6.06 23.15
CA SER A 222 17.99 -7.24 23.94
C SER A 222 17.49 -8.54 23.32
N LEU A 223 18.26 -9.61 23.52
CA LEU A 223 17.92 -10.98 23.18
C LEU A 223 18.06 -11.84 24.45
N LEU A 224 17.00 -12.58 24.77
CA LEU A 224 16.98 -13.51 25.89
C LEU A 224 16.92 -14.92 25.35
N TYR A 225 17.70 -15.82 25.95
CA TYR A 225 17.61 -17.25 25.73
C TYR A 225 17.01 -17.88 26.97
N ARG A 226 16.02 -18.76 26.81
CA ARG A 226 15.48 -19.55 27.92
C ARG A 226 16.58 -20.41 28.54
N ASP A 227 17.39 -21.02 27.68
CA ASP A 227 18.59 -21.74 28.07
C ASP A 227 19.85 -20.96 27.64
N GLY A 228 20.57 -20.42 28.62
CA GLY A 228 21.78 -19.65 28.36
C GLY A 228 22.87 -20.41 27.59
N ARG A 229 22.83 -21.74 27.52
CA ARG A 229 23.77 -22.55 26.72
C ARG A 229 23.61 -22.31 25.21
N MET A 230 22.46 -21.86 24.74
CA MET A 230 22.22 -21.55 23.32
C MET A 230 23.17 -20.48 22.79
N ARG A 231 23.65 -19.58 23.66
CA ARG A 231 24.59 -18.50 23.28
C ARG A 231 25.92 -19.00 22.70
N TYR A 232 26.31 -20.25 22.96
CA TYR A 232 27.54 -20.82 22.42
C TYR A 232 27.41 -21.23 20.95
N LEU A 233 26.19 -21.40 20.42
CA LEU A 233 25.95 -21.76 19.02
C LEU A 233 26.43 -20.71 18.01
N VAL A 234 26.61 -19.46 18.46
CA VAL A 234 27.17 -18.37 17.64
C VAL A 234 28.68 -18.19 17.85
N THR A 235 29.33 -19.14 18.52
CA THR A 235 30.77 -19.11 18.83
C THR A 235 31.45 -20.40 18.36
N TRP A 236 32.79 -20.40 18.30
CA TRP A 236 33.59 -21.62 18.12
C TRP A 236 34.02 -22.26 19.45
N SER A 237 33.43 -21.85 20.57
CA SER A 237 33.79 -22.27 21.92
C SER A 237 32.71 -23.16 22.53
N SER A 238 33.11 -24.10 23.40
CA SER A 238 32.19 -24.87 24.26
C SER A 238 32.11 -24.24 25.67
N PRO A 239 31.05 -24.52 26.46
CA PRO A 239 30.97 -24.05 27.84
C PRO A 239 32.14 -24.61 28.67
N TYR A 240 32.98 -23.74 29.23
CA TYR A 240 34.07 -24.11 30.16
C TYR A 240 33.62 -23.85 31.60
N LEU A 241 34.09 -24.68 32.55
CA LEU A 241 33.87 -24.45 33.99
C LEU A 241 34.54 -23.12 34.39
N SER A 242 33.75 -22.15 34.80
CA SER A 242 34.26 -20.81 35.13
C SER A 242 35.16 -20.88 36.36
N GLN A 243 36.45 -20.53 36.18
CA GLN A 243 37.37 -20.32 37.28
C GLN A 243 37.43 -18.82 37.60
N GLY A 244 36.61 -18.39 38.55
CA GLY A 244 36.88 -17.21 39.40
C GLY A 244 37.01 -15.81 38.77
N SER A 245 36.90 -15.60 37.46
CA SER A 245 36.94 -14.24 36.87
C SER A 245 36.05 -14.07 35.63
N SER A 246 35.47 -12.86 35.52
CA SER A 246 34.53 -12.33 34.52
C SER A 246 34.64 -12.92 33.11
N GLU A 247 33.63 -13.69 32.69
CA GLU A 247 33.43 -14.02 31.27
C GLU A 247 33.20 -12.72 30.46
N ASN A 248 33.89 -12.60 29.33
CA ASN A 248 33.65 -11.51 28.38
C ASN A 248 32.31 -11.75 27.68
N ILE A 249 31.28 -11.00 28.05
CA ILE A 249 29.92 -11.12 27.47
C ILE A 249 29.85 -10.70 25.99
N GLY A 250 30.83 -9.94 25.49
CA GLY A 250 30.85 -9.39 24.13
C GLY A 250 31.10 -10.41 23.02
N ILE A 251 31.39 -11.67 23.33
CA ILE A 251 31.65 -12.71 22.33
C ILE A 251 30.41 -13.51 21.91
N TYR A 252 29.28 -13.34 22.62
CA TYR A 252 28.08 -14.18 22.48
C TYR A 252 27.00 -13.54 21.59
N GLY A 253 27.39 -12.77 20.57
CA GLY A 253 26.46 -12.06 19.69
C GLY A 253 27.12 -11.56 18.41
N VAL A 254 26.35 -10.81 17.61
CA VAL A 254 26.79 -10.27 16.31
C VAL A 254 27.75 -9.08 16.47
N GLU A 255 27.54 -8.27 17.49
CA GLU A 255 28.33 -7.07 17.76
C GLU A 255 29.66 -7.40 18.45
N GLY A 256 30.64 -6.50 18.32
CA GLY A 256 31.88 -6.52 19.11
C GLY A 256 31.83 -5.53 20.27
N SER A 257 32.59 -4.42 20.16
CA SER A 257 32.55 -3.33 21.14
C SER A 257 31.15 -2.75 21.29
N LYS A 258 30.66 -2.63 22.53
CA LYS A 258 29.32 -2.10 22.83
C LYS A 258 29.29 -1.22 24.07
N PRO A 259 28.40 -0.21 24.13
CA PRO A 259 28.42 0.79 25.18
C PRO A 259 27.89 0.22 26.51
N GLY A 260 28.75 0.16 27.53
CA GLY A 260 28.32 -0.14 28.91
C GLY A 260 27.25 0.84 29.44
N ALA A 261 27.22 2.07 28.90
CA ALA A 261 26.19 3.06 29.22
C ALA A 261 24.76 2.61 28.86
N ALA A 262 24.57 1.86 27.76
CA ALA A 262 23.25 1.34 27.39
C ALA A 262 22.75 0.29 28.41
N ALA A 263 23.64 -0.59 28.86
CA ALA A 263 23.35 -1.56 29.91
C ALA A 263 23.03 -0.86 31.24
N MET A 264 23.82 0.16 31.63
CA MET A 264 23.56 0.95 32.83
C MET A 264 22.25 1.73 32.76
N SER A 265 21.91 2.30 31.60
CA SER A 265 20.65 3.02 31.41
C SER A 265 19.45 2.09 31.53
N THR A 266 19.54 0.90 30.94
CA THR A 266 18.49 -0.14 31.05
C THR A 266 18.37 -0.65 32.48
N TRP A 267 19.50 -0.94 33.12
CA TRP A 267 19.53 -1.38 34.52
C TRP A 267 18.93 -0.34 35.46
N LEU A 268 19.31 0.94 35.30
CA LEU A 268 18.78 2.02 36.13
C LEU A 268 17.27 2.15 35.95
N SER A 269 16.78 2.13 34.72
CA SER A 269 15.34 2.22 34.41
C SER A 269 14.56 1.06 35.04
N ASN A 270 15.02 -0.18 34.84
CA ASN A 270 14.43 -1.39 35.43
C ASN A 270 14.48 -1.40 36.96
N SER A 271 15.52 -0.81 37.57
CA SER A 271 15.69 -0.79 39.04
C SER A 271 14.89 0.32 39.72
N ILE A 272 14.71 1.45 39.05
CA ILE A 272 14.02 2.63 39.59
C ILE A 272 12.51 2.55 39.34
N ILE A 273 12.09 2.15 38.14
CA ILE A 273 10.67 1.96 37.85
C ILE A 273 10.23 0.67 38.52
N GLY A 274 10.85 -0.46 38.18
CA GLY A 274 10.51 -1.78 38.70
C GLY A 274 9.79 -2.65 37.65
N LEU A 275 10.32 -3.85 37.39
CA LEU A 275 9.71 -4.83 36.48
C LEU A 275 8.56 -5.59 37.17
N HIS A 276 7.61 -4.85 37.74
CA HIS A 276 6.49 -5.39 38.51
C HIS A 276 5.15 -4.78 38.04
N PRO A 277 4.01 -5.46 38.29
CA PRO A 277 2.68 -4.95 37.96
C PRO A 277 2.31 -3.61 38.55
N ASP A 278 2.88 -3.25 39.71
CA ASP A 278 2.59 -1.98 40.38
C ASP A 278 3.42 -0.81 39.82
N ASP A 279 4.40 -1.11 38.97
CA ASP A 279 5.44 -0.21 38.49
C ASP A 279 5.35 -0.02 36.96
N TYR A 280 6.23 -0.65 36.16
CA TYR A 280 6.09 -0.65 34.68
C TYR A 280 4.71 -1.15 34.25
N GLY A 281 4.14 -2.13 34.98
CA GLY A 281 2.77 -2.58 34.71
C GLY A 281 1.73 -1.47 34.87
N THR A 282 1.87 -0.62 35.90
CA THR A 282 1.01 0.56 36.06
C THR A 282 1.24 1.55 34.92
N LEU A 283 2.50 1.90 34.63
CA LEU A 283 2.87 2.87 33.59
C LEU A 283 2.30 2.49 32.22
N LEU A 284 2.49 1.23 31.81
CA LEU A 284 1.98 0.71 30.55
C LEU A 284 0.46 0.59 30.55
N GLY A 285 -0.15 0.25 31.68
CA GLY A 285 -1.60 0.24 31.83
C GLY A 285 -2.23 1.65 31.78
N GLU A 286 -1.55 2.70 32.25
CA GLU A 286 -1.98 4.09 32.10
C GLU A 286 -1.86 4.57 30.64
N ALA A 287 -0.79 4.14 29.94
CA ALA A 287 -0.68 4.33 28.49
C ALA A 287 -1.78 3.56 27.73
N ALA A 288 -2.13 2.35 28.17
CA ALA A 288 -3.22 1.56 27.58
C ALA A 288 -4.58 2.21 27.80
N TYR A 289 -4.83 2.76 28.99
CA TYR A 289 -6.01 3.57 29.26
C TYR A 289 -6.09 4.79 28.33
N THR A 290 -4.96 5.49 28.15
CA THR A 290 -4.85 6.60 27.19
C THR A 290 -5.10 6.13 25.75
N SER A 291 -4.61 4.95 25.38
CA SER A 291 -4.82 4.37 24.05
C SER A 291 -6.30 4.12 23.77
N ALA A 292 -7.01 3.46 24.69
CA ALA A 292 -8.43 3.18 24.58
C ALA A 292 -9.28 4.47 24.55
N ARG A 293 -8.86 5.50 25.30
CA ARG A 293 -9.49 6.83 25.29
C ARG A 293 -9.37 7.56 23.95
N GLY A 294 -8.31 7.28 23.19
CA GLY A 294 -8.06 7.88 21.86
C GLY A 294 -9.01 7.34 20.78
N GLU A 295 -9.69 6.22 21.02
CA GLU A 295 -10.65 5.66 20.07
C GLU A 295 -11.98 6.43 20.10
N LYS A 296 -12.12 7.42 19.20
CA LYS A 296 -13.41 8.09 18.97
C LYS A 296 -14.22 7.34 17.91
N THR A 297 -15.31 6.69 18.31
CA THR A 297 -16.33 6.22 17.37
C THR A 297 -17.31 7.34 17.00
N LYS A 298 -16.95 8.18 16.00
CA LYS A 298 -17.91 9.07 15.34
C LYS A 298 -18.47 8.43 14.06
N ARG A 299 -19.80 8.34 13.99
CA ARG A 299 -20.58 8.35 12.75
C ARG A 299 -22.04 8.68 13.09
N GLU A 300 -22.60 9.67 12.40
CA GLU A 300 -24.04 9.94 12.28
C GLU A 300 -24.35 10.35 10.84
N LYS A 301 -25.37 9.72 10.24
CA LYS A 301 -26.70 10.33 10.11
C LYS A 301 -27.71 9.33 10.70
N PRO A 302 -28.61 9.72 11.61
CA PRO A 302 -29.81 8.96 11.91
C PRO A 302 -30.88 9.23 10.84
N GLY A 303 -31.53 8.19 10.35
CA GLY A 303 -32.65 8.25 9.44
C GLY A 303 -33.16 6.85 9.11
N GLU A 304 -34.41 6.59 9.52
CA GLU A 304 -35.27 5.44 9.26
C GLU A 304 -35.11 4.20 10.16
N GLU A 305 -36.09 4.10 11.08
CA GLU A 305 -36.53 2.88 11.74
C GLU A 305 -36.89 1.82 10.69
N ASN A 306 -36.31 0.62 10.81
CA ASN A 306 -37.02 -0.60 10.48
C ASN A 306 -36.49 -1.73 11.37
N THR A 307 -37.43 -2.32 12.09
CA THR A 307 -37.29 -3.47 12.96
C THR A 307 -37.33 -4.78 12.16
N GLU A 308 -36.76 -5.80 12.79
CA GLU A 308 -36.89 -7.23 12.52
C GLU A 308 -35.90 -7.91 11.54
N GLU A 309 -35.51 -9.11 12.01
CA GLU A 309 -34.91 -10.26 11.33
C GLU A 309 -33.37 -10.48 11.32
N GLU A 310 -33.07 -11.78 11.39
CA GLU A 310 -31.85 -12.48 11.78
C GLU A 310 -30.58 -12.08 11.00
N TYR A 311 -29.42 -12.12 11.66
CA TYR A 311 -28.14 -11.70 11.07
C TYR A 311 -27.38 -12.85 10.36
N PRO A 312 -27.04 -12.71 9.05
CA PRO A 312 -26.16 -13.61 8.30
C PRO A 312 -24.76 -13.00 7.99
N LYS A 313 -23.91 -13.80 7.34
CA LYS A 313 -22.44 -13.71 7.14
C LYS A 313 -21.87 -12.51 6.33
N ASP A 314 -22.60 -11.40 6.11
CA ASP A 314 -22.37 -10.57 4.92
C ASP A 314 -21.93 -9.11 5.19
N GLY A 315 -21.17 -8.84 6.26
CA GLY A 315 -20.44 -7.56 6.39
C GLY A 315 -21.26 -6.31 6.77
N LYS A 316 -22.57 -6.42 7.03
CA LYS A 316 -23.42 -5.34 7.58
C LYS A 316 -23.54 -5.35 9.13
N SER A 317 -22.61 -5.98 9.83
CA SER A 317 -22.65 -6.11 11.32
C SER A 317 -22.40 -4.81 12.11
N PHE A 318 -22.26 -3.64 11.45
CA PHE A 318 -21.84 -2.39 12.09
C PHE A 318 -22.97 -1.47 12.55
N PHE A 319 -24.21 -1.82 12.20
CA PHE A 319 -25.41 -1.05 12.51
C PHE A 319 -26.44 -1.87 13.31
N THR A 320 -26.01 -3.00 13.88
CA THR A 320 -26.88 -3.75 14.77
C THR A 320 -27.26 -2.89 15.97
N GLU A 321 -28.46 -3.09 16.49
CA GLU A 321 -28.95 -2.33 17.63
C GLU A 321 -27.97 -2.36 18.82
N ASN A 322 -27.38 -3.53 19.09
CA ASN A 322 -26.36 -3.69 20.13
C ASN A 322 -25.11 -2.81 19.86
N VAL A 323 -24.60 -2.79 18.63
CA VAL A 323 -23.45 -1.94 18.26
C VAL A 323 -23.79 -0.45 18.37
N LEU A 324 -24.99 -0.04 17.97
CA LEU A 324 -25.46 1.33 18.09
C LEU A 324 -25.61 1.76 19.56
N ARG A 325 -26.19 0.89 20.41
CA ARG A 325 -26.27 1.11 21.86
C ARG A 325 -24.89 1.24 22.50
N LYS A 326 -23.94 0.35 22.16
CA LYS A 326 -22.55 0.47 22.62
C LYS A 326 -21.90 1.80 22.21
N ARG A 327 -22.06 2.23 20.96
CA ARG A 327 -21.55 3.54 20.48
C ARG A 327 -22.16 4.72 21.22
N GLN A 328 -23.47 4.65 21.48
CA GLN A 328 -24.16 5.70 22.23
C GLN A 328 -23.67 5.76 23.67
N HIS A 329 -23.44 4.60 24.31
CA HIS A 329 -22.84 4.51 25.64
C HIS A 329 -21.46 5.17 25.67
N ILE A 330 -20.56 4.83 24.73
CA ILE A 330 -19.23 5.44 24.60
C ILE A 330 -19.35 6.97 24.49
N ARG A 331 -20.26 7.48 23.64
CA ARG A 331 -20.43 8.93 23.45
C ARG A 331 -20.91 9.65 24.71
N THR A 332 -21.75 9.01 25.49
CA THR A 332 -22.44 9.63 26.63
C THR A 332 -21.61 9.55 27.91
N HIS A 333 -20.97 8.40 28.12
CA HIS A 333 -20.32 8.05 29.39
C HIS A 333 -18.80 8.03 29.33
N ILE A 334 -18.20 8.11 28.14
CA ILE A 334 -16.75 8.10 27.97
C ILE A 334 -16.29 9.38 27.26
N ILE A 335 -16.76 9.66 26.05
CA ILE A 335 -16.29 10.80 25.25
C ILE A 335 -16.58 12.12 25.97
N ASN A 336 -15.53 12.94 26.20
CA ASN A 336 -15.55 14.19 26.96
C ASN A 336 -15.86 14.07 28.47
N LYS A 337 -15.74 12.88 29.05
CA LYS A 337 -15.78 12.67 30.50
C LYS A 337 -14.40 12.68 31.11
N ASP A 338 -14.30 13.18 32.33
CA ASP A 338 -13.09 13.11 33.14
C ASP A 338 -12.85 11.68 33.62
N ASN A 339 -11.58 11.34 33.89
CA ASN A 339 -11.20 10.02 34.39
C ASN A 339 -12.01 9.59 35.62
N SER A 340 -12.22 10.51 36.57
CA SER A 340 -12.97 10.24 37.81
C SER A 340 -14.45 9.97 37.57
N GLU A 341 -15.04 10.49 36.50
CA GLU A 341 -16.42 10.19 36.12
C GLU A 341 -16.53 8.82 35.46
N ILE A 342 -15.58 8.49 34.58
CA ILE A 342 -15.53 7.21 33.85
C ILE A 342 -15.40 6.05 34.84
N GLN A 343 -14.53 6.19 35.84
CA GLN A 343 -14.27 5.20 36.87
C GLN A 343 -15.46 4.89 37.79
N LYS A 344 -16.50 5.74 37.83
CA LYS A 344 -17.67 5.50 38.69
C LYS A 344 -18.49 4.29 38.23
N ASP A 345 -18.41 3.95 36.96
CA ASP A 345 -19.13 2.83 36.36
C ASP A 345 -18.12 1.75 35.88
N PRO A 346 -18.07 0.58 36.55
CA PRO A 346 -17.19 -0.52 36.14
C PRO A 346 -17.41 -0.98 34.69
N GLU A 347 -18.61 -0.83 34.13
CA GLU A 347 -18.86 -1.21 32.74
C GLU A 347 -18.12 -0.30 31.75
N ASN A 348 -17.85 0.97 32.11
CA ASN A 348 -17.02 1.85 31.28
C ASN A 348 -15.56 1.35 31.20
N ILE A 349 -15.01 0.88 32.32
CA ILE A 349 -13.64 0.36 32.36
C ILE A 349 -13.53 -0.95 31.59
N LYS A 350 -14.53 -1.84 31.74
CA LYS A 350 -14.63 -3.06 30.96
C LYS A 350 -14.72 -2.77 29.46
N LEU A 351 -15.55 -1.80 29.07
CA LEU A 351 -15.67 -1.38 27.67
C LEU A 351 -14.36 -0.78 27.16
N LEU A 352 -13.67 0.06 27.93
CA LEU A 352 -12.36 0.60 27.56
C LEU A 352 -11.28 -0.48 27.41
N ARG A 353 -11.35 -1.58 28.16
CA ARG A 353 -10.45 -2.74 27.97
C ARG A 353 -10.75 -3.49 26.66
N GLU A 354 -12.00 -3.51 26.22
CA GLU A 354 -12.40 -4.06 24.91
C GLU A 354 -12.00 -3.14 23.75
N LEU A 355 -11.97 -1.83 23.98
CA LEU A 355 -11.56 -0.81 23.02
C LEU A 355 -10.02 -0.71 22.94
N GLY A 356 -9.48 -0.49 21.74
CA GLY A 356 -8.04 -0.37 21.54
C GLY A 356 -7.36 -1.59 20.93
N SER A 357 -6.12 -1.34 20.51
CA SER A 357 -5.12 -2.36 20.19
C SER A 357 -4.88 -3.33 21.36
N ASP A 358 -4.32 -4.50 21.08
CA ASP A 358 -3.88 -5.42 22.11
C ASP A 358 -2.75 -4.80 22.95
N LEU A 359 -1.81 -4.08 22.30
CA LEU A 359 -0.67 -3.44 22.95
C LEU A 359 -0.43 -2.01 22.40
N ASN A 360 -1.34 -1.09 22.67
CA ASN A 360 -1.17 0.38 22.53
C ASN A 360 -0.79 0.94 21.14
N ILE A 361 -1.06 0.22 20.04
CA ILE A 361 -0.88 0.73 18.68
C ILE A 361 -2.21 0.71 17.93
N ASN A 362 -2.94 1.82 17.94
CA ASN A 362 -4.26 1.87 17.31
C ASN A 362 -4.11 2.12 15.80
N ALA A 363 -4.60 1.19 14.99
CA ALA A 363 -4.70 1.29 13.55
C ALA A 363 -6.15 1.61 13.13
N PHE A 364 -6.37 2.71 12.42
CA PHE A 364 -7.70 3.14 12.00
C PHE A 364 -7.68 3.84 10.64
N ALA A 365 -8.83 3.87 9.97
CA ALA A 365 -9.00 4.53 8.68
C ALA A 365 -10.12 5.58 8.73
N LEU A 366 -10.04 6.53 7.81
CA LEU A 366 -11.04 7.57 7.61
C LEU A 366 -11.71 7.40 6.25
N ASN A 367 -13.00 7.70 6.20
CA ASN A 367 -13.75 7.88 4.97
C ASN A 367 -14.62 9.12 5.11
N TRP A 368 -15.26 9.54 4.02
CA TRP A 368 -16.00 10.79 3.98
C TRP A 368 -17.30 10.65 3.20
N TYR A 369 -18.19 11.60 3.45
CA TYR A 369 -19.45 11.75 2.76
C TYR A 369 -19.41 12.98 1.87
N ASP A 370 -20.01 12.89 0.69
CA ASP A 370 -20.25 14.06 -0.17
C ASP A 370 -21.25 15.05 0.48
N GLU A 371 -21.61 16.10 -0.25
CA GLU A 371 -22.54 17.13 0.22
C GLU A 371 -23.99 16.62 0.32
N ASP A 372 -24.35 15.65 -0.51
CA ASP A 372 -25.66 15.01 -0.53
C ASP A 372 -25.82 13.95 0.58
N GLY A 373 -24.69 13.52 1.17
CA GLY A 373 -24.65 12.53 2.23
C GLY A 373 -24.44 11.09 1.75
N ASN A 374 -23.97 10.90 0.52
CA ASN A 374 -23.52 9.60 0.03
C ASN A 374 -22.11 9.32 0.52
N LEU A 375 -21.85 8.09 0.95
CA LEU A 375 -20.52 7.66 1.40
C LEU A 375 -19.60 7.46 0.18
N ASN A 376 -18.37 7.96 0.26
CA ASN A 376 -17.34 7.64 -0.73
C ASN A 376 -17.06 6.13 -0.77
N THR A 377 -17.00 5.57 -1.97
CA THR A 377 -16.75 4.14 -2.22
C THR A 377 -15.45 3.87 -2.98
N ASP A 378 -14.70 4.93 -3.32
CA ASP A 378 -13.41 4.85 -4.03
C ASP A 378 -12.26 4.80 -3.00
N LEU A 379 -11.47 3.73 -3.02
CA LEU A 379 -10.35 3.55 -2.08
C LEU A 379 -9.27 4.63 -2.28
N GLU A 380 -8.99 5.03 -3.52
CA GLU A 380 -7.97 6.04 -3.79
C GLU A 380 -8.35 7.38 -3.14
N GLU A 381 -9.64 7.73 -3.14
CA GLU A 381 -10.13 8.96 -2.53
C GLU A 381 -10.21 8.87 -0.99
N ALA A 382 -10.42 7.69 -0.43
CA ALA A 382 -10.24 7.46 1.00
C ALA A 382 -8.76 7.58 1.40
N ASN A 383 -7.86 6.95 0.65
CA ASN A 383 -6.41 7.06 0.81
C ASN A 383 -5.93 8.50 0.69
N TYR A 384 -6.47 9.26 -0.26
CA TYR A 384 -6.17 10.68 -0.45
C TYR A 384 -6.52 11.50 0.80
N LEU A 385 -7.72 11.32 1.36
CA LEU A 385 -8.12 11.96 2.62
C LEU A 385 -7.14 11.63 3.74
N MET A 386 -6.86 10.34 3.95
CA MET A 386 -6.02 9.88 5.05
C MET A 386 -4.59 10.42 4.93
N LYS A 387 -4.02 10.41 3.72
CA LYS A 387 -2.72 11.03 3.45
C LYS A 387 -2.73 12.52 3.76
N GLN A 388 -3.75 13.26 3.30
CA GLN A 388 -3.88 14.70 3.56
C GLN A 388 -3.98 15.04 5.05
N VAL A 389 -4.63 14.18 5.83
CA VAL A 389 -4.73 14.32 7.30
C VAL A 389 -3.37 14.04 7.95
N VAL A 390 -2.68 12.98 7.55
CA VAL A 390 -1.35 12.64 8.11
C VAL A 390 -0.29 13.67 7.73
N ASP A 391 -0.26 14.13 6.48
CA ASP A 391 0.66 15.20 6.04
C ASP A 391 0.47 16.48 6.87
N ALA A 392 -0.75 16.78 7.31
CA ALA A 392 -1.04 17.93 8.17
C ALA A 392 -0.67 17.72 9.65
N LEU A 393 -0.48 16.47 10.07
CA LEU A 393 -0.25 16.04 11.45
C LEU A 393 1.08 15.28 11.59
N SER A 394 2.03 15.55 10.70
CA SER A 394 3.36 14.95 10.73
C SER A 394 4.39 15.89 10.11
N ILE A 395 5.68 15.60 10.35
CA ILE A 395 6.79 16.30 9.71
C ILE A 395 7.26 15.43 8.55
N THR A 396 6.92 15.83 7.33
CA THR A 396 7.26 15.10 6.09
C THR A 396 8.35 15.77 5.27
N SER A 397 8.78 16.98 5.66
CA SER A 397 9.86 17.72 5.00
C SER A 397 10.63 18.60 6.03
N PRO A 398 11.87 19.01 5.73
CA PRO A 398 12.67 19.85 6.61
C PRO A 398 12.11 21.28 6.78
N ASP A 399 11.23 21.73 5.90
CA ASP A 399 10.65 23.08 5.91
C ASP A 399 9.44 23.20 6.86
N ILE A 400 8.89 22.08 7.31
CA ILE A 400 7.74 22.06 8.22
C ILE A 400 8.21 22.40 9.64
N LYS A 401 7.65 23.47 10.20
CA LYS A 401 7.97 23.94 11.55
C LYS A 401 7.15 23.15 12.61
N PRO A 402 7.79 22.41 13.53
CA PRO A 402 7.08 21.62 14.54
C PRO A 402 6.08 22.38 15.44
N PRO A 403 6.35 23.64 15.89
CA PRO A 403 5.48 24.33 16.86
C PRO A 403 4.03 24.60 16.42
N GLY A 404 3.69 24.39 15.13
CA GLY A 404 2.33 24.58 14.60
C GLY A 404 1.51 23.28 14.47
N ILE A 405 2.07 22.11 14.77
CA ILE A 405 1.40 20.83 14.63
C ILE A 405 0.74 20.46 15.96
N PRO A 406 -0.61 20.35 16.03
CA PRO A 406 -1.32 20.16 17.30
C PRO A 406 -1.15 18.76 17.89
N LEU A 407 -0.92 17.75 17.04
CA LEU A 407 -0.68 16.37 17.43
C LEU A 407 0.06 15.64 16.30
N PHE A 408 0.79 14.58 16.65
CA PHE A 408 1.56 13.80 15.68
C PHE A 408 0.89 12.45 15.42
N LEU A 409 0.64 12.14 14.15
CA LEU A 409 0.20 10.83 13.70
C LEU A 409 1.21 10.23 12.73
N THR A 410 1.23 8.91 12.71
CA THR A 410 1.96 8.16 11.70
C THR A 410 0.99 7.43 10.79
N SER A 411 1.52 6.80 9.75
CA SER A 411 0.72 6.02 8.82
C SER A 411 1.48 4.81 8.32
N THR A 412 0.72 3.89 7.75
CA THR A 412 1.21 2.71 7.06
C THR A 412 0.26 2.33 5.93
N LYS A 413 0.53 1.21 5.28
CA LYS A 413 -0.35 0.62 4.28
C LYS A 413 -0.66 -0.83 4.63
N PHE A 414 -1.93 -1.20 4.58
CA PHE A 414 -2.35 -2.59 4.58
C PHE A 414 -2.41 -3.07 3.13
N GLU A 415 -1.36 -3.79 2.74
CA GLU A 415 -1.25 -4.39 1.41
C GLU A 415 -2.08 -5.68 1.35
N PRO A 416 -3.01 -5.85 0.39
CA PRO A 416 -3.78 -7.09 0.22
C PRO A 416 -2.93 -8.36 0.14
N LYS A 417 -1.74 -8.26 -0.44
CA LYS A 417 -0.77 -9.37 -0.49
C LYS A 417 -0.28 -9.84 0.89
N LEU A 418 -0.16 -8.92 1.84
CA LEU A 418 0.35 -9.18 3.20
C LEU A 418 -0.79 -9.47 4.19
N TYR A 419 -1.88 -8.71 4.10
CA TYR A 419 -2.99 -8.74 5.06
C TYR A 419 -4.16 -9.63 4.63
N GLY A 420 -4.26 -9.99 3.35
CA GLY A 420 -5.27 -10.92 2.83
C GLY A 420 -6.70 -10.62 3.31
N LYS A 421 -7.29 -11.56 4.04
CA LYS A 421 -8.66 -11.45 4.55
C LYS A 421 -8.85 -10.32 5.58
N CYS A 422 -7.79 -9.92 6.29
CA CYS A 422 -7.82 -8.81 7.25
C CYS A 422 -8.20 -7.50 6.55
N VAL A 423 -7.43 -7.07 5.54
CA VAL A 423 -7.67 -5.80 4.87
C VAL A 423 -8.98 -5.80 4.10
N ARG A 424 -9.40 -6.94 3.52
CA ARG A 424 -10.72 -7.07 2.88
C ARG A 424 -11.86 -6.81 3.86
N ARG A 425 -11.75 -7.29 5.11
CA ARG A 425 -12.72 -6.99 6.18
C ARG A 425 -12.68 -5.51 6.57
N PHE A 426 -11.50 -4.91 6.57
CA PHE A 426 -11.31 -3.49 6.88
C PHE A 426 -11.91 -2.56 5.82
N LEU A 427 -11.75 -2.89 4.52
CA LEU A 427 -12.37 -2.16 3.41
C LEU A 427 -13.90 -2.20 3.50
N ASN A 428 -14.46 -3.39 3.75
CA ASN A 428 -15.90 -3.54 3.98
C ASN A 428 -16.40 -2.67 5.14
N ARG A 429 -15.65 -2.63 6.26
CA ARG A 429 -15.91 -1.75 7.41
C ARG A 429 -15.89 -0.26 7.03
N LEU A 430 -15.00 0.12 6.13
CA LEU A 430 -14.84 1.49 5.63
C LEU A 430 -15.95 1.90 4.65
N GLY A 431 -16.72 0.94 4.13
CA GLY A 431 -17.74 1.15 3.09
C GLY A 431 -17.16 1.19 1.67
N VAL A 432 -15.98 0.63 1.48
CA VAL A 432 -15.29 0.50 0.20
C VAL A 432 -15.35 -0.96 -0.23
N LYS A 433 -15.62 -1.23 -1.52
CA LYS A 433 -15.62 -2.60 -2.03
C LYS A 433 -14.21 -3.18 -1.92
N PRO A 434 -14.03 -4.43 -1.45
CA PRO A 434 -12.72 -5.07 -1.40
C PRO A 434 -12.05 -5.03 -2.78
N CYS A 435 -10.82 -4.54 -2.82
CA CYS A 435 -9.98 -4.46 -4.02
C CYS A 435 -8.54 -4.84 -3.68
N GLU A 436 -7.71 -4.96 -4.71
CA GLU A 436 -6.30 -5.35 -4.59
C GLU A 436 -5.35 -4.14 -4.48
N GLU A 437 -5.89 -2.93 -4.29
CA GLU A 437 -5.10 -1.72 -4.02
C GLU A 437 -4.71 -1.62 -2.53
N ASP A 438 -3.52 -1.07 -2.26
CA ASP A 438 -3.05 -0.83 -0.90
C ASP A 438 -3.99 0.13 -0.15
N MET A 439 -4.43 -0.26 1.04
CA MET A 439 -5.22 0.61 1.91
C MET A 439 -4.30 1.41 2.81
N PHE A 440 -4.35 2.74 2.74
CA PHE A 440 -3.64 3.60 3.67
C PHE A 440 -4.30 3.55 5.05
N VAL A 441 -3.51 3.53 6.12
CA VAL A 441 -4.00 3.40 7.51
C VAL A 441 -3.31 4.43 8.39
N LEU A 442 -4.09 5.10 9.24
CA LEU A 442 -3.55 5.98 10.27
C LEU A 442 -3.14 5.13 11.47
N ARG A 443 -1.95 5.40 11.99
CA ARG A 443 -1.37 4.67 13.11
C ARG A 443 -1.07 5.62 14.26
N ASN A 444 -1.66 5.32 15.42
CA ASN A 444 -1.47 6.05 16.67
C ASN A 444 -0.83 5.13 17.71
N VAL A 445 0.49 5.29 17.90
CA VAL A 445 1.24 4.58 18.96
C VAL A 445 1.15 5.39 20.24
N VAL A 446 0.62 4.79 21.31
CA VAL A 446 0.36 5.48 22.57
C VAL A 446 1.29 4.99 23.66
N MET A 447 2.30 5.80 23.96
CA MET A 447 3.25 5.57 25.06
C MET A 447 3.07 6.57 26.21
N SER A 448 2.27 7.61 26.03
CA SER A 448 2.15 8.67 27.03
C SER A 448 1.03 8.33 28.03
N PRO A 449 1.30 8.30 29.34
CA PRO A 449 0.26 8.14 30.37
C PRO A 449 -0.48 9.47 30.68
N PHE A 450 0.04 10.60 30.21
CA PHE A 450 -0.42 11.93 30.61
C PHE A 450 -1.67 12.49 29.91
N PRO A 451 -1.98 12.19 28.63
CA PRO A 451 -2.98 12.93 27.88
C PRO A 451 -4.40 12.90 28.43
N THR A 452 -4.74 11.94 29.29
CA THR A 452 -6.10 11.86 29.87
C THR A 452 -6.31 12.82 31.05
N GLN A 453 -5.23 13.38 31.60
CA GLN A 453 -5.31 14.35 32.68
C GLN A 453 -5.84 15.71 32.18
N GLY A 454 -6.81 16.28 32.90
CA GLY A 454 -7.35 17.61 32.60
C GLY A 454 -7.99 17.74 31.21
N ASP A 455 -8.57 16.65 30.68
CA ASP A 455 -9.18 16.56 29.34
C ASP A 455 -8.26 16.99 28.18
N PHE A 456 -6.94 16.88 28.33
CA PHE A 456 -6.01 17.22 27.24
C PHE A 456 -6.27 16.36 25.99
N ILE A 457 -6.62 15.09 26.16
CA ILE A 457 -7.03 14.20 25.08
C ILE A 457 -8.29 14.69 24.36
N GLY A 458 -9.25 15.28 25.08
CA GLY A 458 -10.42 15.92 24.49
C GLY A 458 -10.04 17.08 23.58
N HIS A 459 -9.07 17.90 24.01
CA HIS A 459 -8.50 18.98 23.20
C HIS A 459 -7.78 18.45 21.94
N LEU A 460 -6.86 17.49 22.09
CA LEU A 460 -6.15 16.87 20.96
C LEU A 460 -7.13 16.32 19.92
N MET A 461 -8.17 15.63 20.38
CA MET A 461 -9.16 15.04 19.49
C MET A 461 -10.09 16.08 18.85
N LYS A 462 -10.24 17.29 19.42
CA LYS A 462 -10.94 18.40 18.76
C LYS A 462 -10.07 18.98 17.64
N GLU A 463 -8.77 19.13 17.86
CA GLU A 463 -7.83 19.56 16.81
C GLU A 463 -7.74 18.53 15.69
N PHE A 464 -7.69 17.24 16.02
CA PHE A 464 -7.75 16.16 15.03
C PHE A 464 -9.00 16.26 14.16
N GLU A 465 -10.16 16.43 14.79
CA GLU A 465 -11.44 16.57 14.09
C GLU A 465 -11.47 17.81 13.17
N LYS A 466 -10.95 18.95 13.61
CA LYS A 466 -10.84 20.16 12.77
C LYS A 466 -10.04 19.90 11.50
N VAL A 467 -8.90 19.21 11.63
CA VAL A 467 -8.07 18.83 10.48
C VAL A 467 -8.83 17.91 9.53
N ILE A 468 -9.50 16.87 10.06
CA ILE A 468 -10.33 15.96 9.24
C ILE A 468 -11.39 16.75 8.48
N ILE A 469 -12.18 17.58 9.16
CA ILE A 469 -13.26 18.36 8.53
C ILE A 469 -12.72 19.24 7.41
N ALA A 470 -11.59 19.93 7.65
CA ALA A 470 -10.94 20.75 6.62
C ALA A 470 -10.51 19.93 5.40
N LYS A 471 -9.91 18.74 5.61
CA LYS A 471 -9.47 17.87 4.52
C LYS A 471 -10.63 17.16 3.80
N VAL A 472 -11.75 16.91 4.48
CA VAL A 472 -12.98 16.44 3.84
C VAL A 472 -13.51 17.47 2.84
N GLN A 473 -13.46 18.78 3.14
CA GLN A 473 -13.86 19.80 2.16
C GLN A 473 -12.98 19.78 0.91
N VAL A 474 -11.67 19.55 1.06
CA VAL A 474 -10.76 19.37 -0.08
C VAL A 474 -11.18 18.14 -0.91
N CYS A 475 -11.55 17.04 -0.27
CA CYS A 475 -12.00 15.83 -0.97
C CYS A 475 -13.34 16.02 -1.69
N ARG A 476 -14.26 16.79 -1.09
CA ARG A 476 -15.55 17.14 -1.72
C ARG A 476 -15.35 17.99 -2.96
N GLU A 477 -14.57 19.07 -2.86
CA GLU A 477 -14.26 19.93 -4.01
C GLU A 477 -13.54 19.14 -5.13
N ARG A 478 -12.62 18.24 -4.74
CA ARG A 478 -11.90 17.35 -5.66
C ARG A 478 -12.82 16.40 -6.43
N ASN A 479 -13.86 15.88 -5.78
CA ASN A 479 -14.77 14.88 -6.34
C ASN A 479 -16.14 15.44 -6.74
N LYS A 480 -16.30 16.76 -6.70
CA LYS A 480 -17.53 17.43 -7.13
C LYS A 480 -17.74 17.18 -8.63
N LYS A 481 -18.96 16.80 -8.99
CA LYS A 481 -19.37 16.52 -10.38
C LYS A 481 -20.00 17.76 -11.03
N ASP A 482 -19.41 18.93 -10.78
CA ASP A 482 -19.91 20.18 -11.35
C ASP A 482 -19.32 20.47 -12.74
N SER A 483 -19.83 21.51 -13.38
CA SER A 483 -19.29 21.96 -14.66
C SER A 483 -17.87 22.50 -14.48
N ARG A 484 -16.97 22.22 -15.42
CA ARG A 484 -15.61 22.82 -15.44
C ARG A 484 -15.21 23.29 -16.81
N LYS A 485 -14.23 24.20 -16.88
CA LYS A 485 -13.59 24.54 -18.14
C LYS A 485 -12.79 23.34 -18.62
N VAL A 486 -13.18 22.81 -19.77
CA VAL A 486 -12.51 21.67 -20.39
C VAL A 486 -11.51 22.15 -21.44
N LYS A 487 -10.39 21.44 -21.53
CA LYS A 487 -9.36 21.67 -22.53
C LYS A 487 -9.21 20.42 -23.39
N PHE A 488 -9.13 20.60 -24.69
CA PHE A 488 -8.90 19.54 -25.66
C PHE A 488 -7.63 19.84 -26.45
N LEU A 489 -6.83 18.80 -26.67
CA LEU A 489 -5.87 18.78 -27.77
C LEU A 489 -6.65 18.61 -29.07
N VAL A 490 -6.37 19.44 -30.07
CA VAL A 490 -7.04 19.40 -31.38
C VAL A 490 -6.18 18.64 -32.38
N GLN A 491 -6.76 17.67 -33.11
CA GLN A 491 -6.10 16.87 -34.13
C GLN A 491 -6.94 16.78 -35.43
N GLY A 492 -6.28 16.43 -36.55
CA GLY A 492 -6.89 16.28 -37.88
C GLY A 492 -7.07 17.59 -38.65
N ASN A 493 -7.10 17.53 -39.99
CA ASN A 493 -7.39 18.69 -40.85
C ASN A 493 -8.72 18.55 -41.58
N THR A 494 -9.02 17.34 -42.03
CA THR A 494 -10.25 17.00 -42.75
C THR A 494 -11.43 16.82 -41.80
N LYS A 495 -11.24 16.00 -40.76
CA LYS A 495 -12.13 15.89 -39.59
C LYS A 495 -11.38 16.38 -38.36
N VAL A 496 -12.08 17.06 -37.47
CA VAL A 496 -11.49 17.57 -36.22
C VAL A 496 -11.78 16.59 -35.09
N PHE A 497 -10.71 16.10 -34.48
CA PHE A 497 -10.74 15.26 -33.29
C PHE A 497 -10.32 16.07 -32.07
N LEU A 498 -11.07 15.95 -30.98
CA LEU A 498 -10.80 16.61 -29.71
C LEU A 498 -10.45 15.56 -28.65
N VAL A 499 -9.24 15.65 -28.10
CA VAL A 499 -8.72 14.75 -27.07
C VAL A 499 -8.70 15.48 -25.73
N LEU A 500 -9.54 15.06 -24.80
CA LEU A 500 -9.67 15.72 -23.50
C LEU A 500 -8.34 15.69 -22.74
N GLN A 501 -7.93 16.85 -22.23
CA GLN A 501 -6.80 16.97 -21.31
C GLN A 501 -7.26 16.50 -19.91
N THR A 502 -7.24 15.17 -19.76
CA THR A 502 -7.73 14.44 -18.61
C THR A 502 -6.89 14.68 -17.34
N SER A 503 -7.46 14.32 -16.19
CA SER A 503 -6.75 14.35 -14.91
C SER A 503 -7.27 13.25 -13.99
N PHE A 504 -6.37 12.51 -13.34
CA PHE A 504 -6.76 11.60 -12.26
C PHE A 504 -7.27 12.35 -11.01
N HIS A 505 -7.00 13.65 -10.91
CA HIS A 505 -7.22 14.41 -9.68
C HIS A 505 -8.60 15.02 -9.53
N TRP A 506 -9.32 15.25 -10.63
CA TRP A 506 -10.61 15.94 -10.59
C TRP A 506 -11.67 15.02 -11.15
N ALA A 507 -12.74 14.74 -10.41
CA ALA A 507 -13.76 13.79 -10.83
C ALA A 507 -14.31 14.08 -12.24
N THR A 508 -14.53 15.36 -12.56
CA THR A 508 -15.06 15.82 -13.86
C THR A 508 -14.10 15.61 -15.03
N LEU A 509 -12.79 15.56 -14.74
CA LEU A 509 -11.74 15.27 -15.72
C LEU A 509 -11.22 13.84 -15.61
N ARG A 510 -11.74 13.00 -14.70
CA ARG A 510 -11.30 11.62 -14.48
C ARG A 510 -11.91 10.67 -15.51
N GLN A 511 -11.76 11.05 -16.77
CA GLN A 511 -12.26 10.33 -17.94
C GLN A 511 -11.32 10.59 -19.12
N GLN A 512 -11.05 9.56 -19.91
CA GLN A 512 -10.31 9.67 -21.15
C GLN A 512 -11.30 9.72 -22.30
N VAL A 513 -11.40 10.90 -22.93
CA VAL A 513 -12.40 11.19 -23.96
C VAL A 513 -11.73 11.61 -25.26
N ILE A 514 -12.21 11.03 -26.36
CA ILE A 514 -11.85 11.36 -27.74
C ILE A 514 -13.16 11.53 -28.51
N VAL A 515 -13.38 12.69 -29.09
CA VAL A 515 -14.61 12.98 -29.85
C VAL A 515 -14.32 13.60 -31.20
N VAL A 516 -15.25 13.42 -32.14
CA VAL A 516 -15.27 14.16 -33.42
C VAL A 516 -16.14 15.39 -33.24
N ALA A 517 -15.62 16.55 -33.63
CA ALA A 517 -16.33 17.82 -33.50
C ALA A 517 -16.40 18.59 -34.82
N GLN A 518 -17.50 19.30 -35.02
CA GLN A 518 -17.62 20.33 -36.04
C GLN A 518 -17.35 21.69 -35.39
N LEU A 519 -16.39 22.42 -35.96
CA LEU A 519 -16.11 23.81 -35.60
C LEU A 519 -16.92 24.71 -36.52
N ASP A 520 -17.44 25.83 -36.02
CA ASP A 520 -18.01 26.86 -36.88
C ASP A 520 -16.96 27.48 -37.81
N ASP A 521 -17.42 28.25 -38.80
CA ASP A 521 -16.56 28.79 -39.87
C ASP A 521 -15.41 29.64 -39.33
N ASP A 522 -15.65 30.43 -38.28
CA ASP A 522 -14.64 31.32 -37.71
C ASP A 522 -13.59 30.55 -36.93
N LEU A 523 -14.01 29.58 -36.11
CA LEU A 523 -13.09 28.75 -35.34
C LEU A 523 -12.32 27.78 -36.26
N HIS A 524 -12.95 27.26 -37.31
CA HIS A 524 -12.30 26.41 -38.31
C HIS A 524 -11.23 27.16 -39.13
N LYS A 525 -11.53 28.40 -39.56
CA LYS A 525 -10.53 29.27 -40.23
C LYS A 525 -9.36 29.57 -39.31
N SER A 526 -9.64 29.89 -38.06
CA SER A 526 -8.60 30.12 -37.04
C SER A 526 -7.72 28.89 -36.84
N TYR A 527 -8.33 27.72 -36.66
CA TYR A 527 -7.61 26.46 -36.50
C TYR A 527 -6.68 26.17 -37.69
N THR A 528 -7.23 26.30 -38.91
CA THR A 528 -6.49 26.05 -40.15
C THR A 528 -5.31 27.00 -40.29
N ARG A 529 -5.50 28.28 -39.94
CA ARG A 529 -4.42 29.27 -39.93
C ARG A 529 -3.34 28.93 -38.91
N LEU A 530 -3.72 28.66 -37.65
CA LEU A 530 -2.76 28.32 -36.60
C LEU A 530 -1.92 27.11 -36.97
N LYS A 531 -2.54 26.10 -37.59
CA LYS A 531 -1.85 24.87 -38.00
C LYS A 531 -0.97 25.05 -39.24
N ALA A 532 -1.33 25.97 -40.14
CA ALA A 532 -0.50 26.33 -41.29
C ALA A 532 0.72 27.16 -40.87
N ASP A 533 0.52 28.14 -39.98
CA ASP A 533 1.57 29.03 -39.49
C ASP A 533 2.51 28.29 -38.52
N TYR A 534 2.00 27.30 -37.76
CA TYR A 534 2.72 26.56 -36.72
C TYR A 534 2.43 25.04 -36.77
N PRO A 535 2.96 24.31 -37.76
CA PRO A 535 2.59 22.92 -38.01
C PRO A 535 3.02 21.93 -36.92
N GLU A 536 4.05 22.27 -36.13
CA GLU A 536 4.59 21.42 -35.07
C GLU A 536 4.05 21.77 -33.68
N ASP A 537 3.26 22.84 -33.57
CA ASP A 537 2.84 23.35 -32.27
C ASP A 537 1.55 22.69 -31.77
N THR A 538 1.41 22.68 -30.44
CA THR A 538 0.23 22.10 -29.81
C THR A 538 -0.92 23.10 -29.83
N ILE A 539 -1.99 22.76 -30.55
CA ILE A 539 -3.22 23.56 -30.55
C ILE A 539 -4.19 23.06 -29.49
N ILE A 540 -4.65 23.99 -28.64
CA ILE A 540 -5.60 23.75 -27.56
C ILE A 540 -6.91 24.43 -27.88
N LEU A 541 -8.00 23.70 -27.68
CA LEU A 541 -9.37 24.21 -27.63
C LEU A 541 -9.85 24.20 -26.19
N GLU A 542 -10.30 25.34 -25.67
CA GLU A 542 -10.80 25.48 -24.30
C GLU A 542 -12.22 26.00 -24.31
N SER A 543 -13.11 25.39 -23.51
CA SER A 543 -14.47 25.89 -23.36
C SER A 543 -14.47 27.28 -22.73
N GLU A 544 -15.33 28.18 -23.24
CA GLU A 544 -15.42 29.54 -22.72
C GLU A 544 -16.04 29.58 -21.33
N LYS A 545 -17.08 28.76 -21.14
CA LYS A 545 -17.77 28.54 -19.88
C LYS A 545 -17.45 27.15 -19.34
N GLU A 546 -17.75 26.97 -18.07
CA GLU A 546 -17.75 25.66 -17.45
C GLU A 546 -18.85 24.80 -18.07
N ILE A 547 -18.53 23.54 -18.38
CA ILE A 547 -19.49 22.57 -18.92
C ILE A 547 -19.39 21.25 -18.15
N ASP A 548 -20.51 20.55 -18.00
CA ASP A 548 -20.54 19.16 -17.57
C ASP A 548 -20.39 18.28 -18.80
N LEU A 549 -19.14 17.96 -19.14
CA LEU A 549 -18.83 17.20 -20.34
C LEU A 549 -19.46 15.80 -20.30
N GLU A 550 -19.53 15.14 -19.14
CA GLU A 550 -20.13 13.82 -19.05
C GLU A 550 -21.63 13.88 -19.38
N ALA A 551 -22.36 14.86 -18.84
CA ALA A 551 -23.76 15.06 -19.17
C ALA A 551 -23.98 15.45 -20.63
N GLU A 552 -23.10 16.25 -21.23
CA GLU A 552 -23.15 16.59 -22.65
C GLU A 552 -22.94 15.35 -23.54
N LEU A 553 -21.98 14.47 -23.20
CA LEU A 553 -21.72 13.26 -23.98
C LEU A 553 -22.85 12.24 -23.89
N LYS A 554 -23.51 12.08 -22.74
CA LYS A 554 -24.67 11.19 -22.58
C LYS A 554 -25.84 11.55 -23.49
N LYS A 555 -25.96 12.81 -23.93
CA LYS A 555 -26.98 13.20 -24.91
C LYS A 555 -26.76 12.54 -26.27
N LEU A 556 -25.53 12.14 -26.61
CA LEU A 556 -25.22 11.44 -27.86
C LEU A 556 -25.52 9.93 -27.78
N GLU A 557 -25.39 9.34 -26.59
CA GLU A 557 -25.58 7.89 -26.36
C GLU A 557 -27.05 7.45 -26.35
N SER A 558 -28.00 8.38 -26.18
CA SER A 558 -29.43 8.06 -25.99
C SER A 558 -30.22 7.73 -27.27
N GLY A 559 -29.55 7.38 -28.37
CA GLY A 559 -30.17 6.71 -29.51
C GLY A 559 -31.23 7.53 -30.25
N SER A 560 -30.80 8.52 -31.01
CA SER A 560 -31.47 8.93 -32.24
C SER A 560 -30.49 9.67 -33.13
N THR A 561 -30.72 9.69 -34.44
CA THR A 561 -30.20 10.75 -35.33
C THR A 561 -30.74 12.08 -34.82
N LEU A 562 -30.08 12.64 -33.81
CA LEU A 562 -30.38 13.94 -33.25
C LEU A 562 -30.22 14.95 -34.38
N ALA A 563 -31.25 15.77 -34.60
CA ALA A 563 -31.15 16.90 -35.51
C ALA A 563 -29.92 17.74 -35.11
N LYS A 564 -29.27 18.40 -36.08
CA LYS A 564 -28.11 19.30 -35.84
C LYS A 564 -28.33 20.32 -34.71
N GLU A 565 -29.59 20.63 -34.39
CA GLU A 565 -29.98 21.56 -33.31
C GLU A 565 -29.91 20.96 -31.90
N THR A 566 -29.91 19.63 -31.76
CA THR A 566 -29.90 18.91 -30.48
C THR A 566 -28.55 18.26 -30.13
N ALA A 567 -27.56 18.36 -31.02
CA ALA A 567 -26.21 17.87 -30.77
C ALA A 567 -25.50 18.71 -29.67
N PRO A 568 -24.71 18.09 -28.77
CA PRO A 568 -24.03 18.82 -27.71
C PRO A 568 -23.12 19.89 -28.29
N SER A 569 -23.33 21.14 -27.90
CA SER A 569 -22.55 22.25 -28.43
C SER A 569 -22.25 23.29 -27.36
N PHE A 570 -21.07 23.89 -27.47
CA PHE A 570 -20.58 24.88 -26.52
C PHE A 570 -19.69 25.90 -27.23
N MET A 571 -19.56 27.08 -26.62
CA MET A 571 -18.62 28.10 -27.08
C MET A 571 -17.23 27.77 -26.59
N ALA A 572 -16.24 27.89 -27.47
CA ALA A 572 -14.84 27.62 -27.16
C ALA A 572 -13.92 28.66 -27.80
N LYS A 573 -12.69 28.71 -27.29
CA LYS A 573 -11.57 29.46 -27.86
C LYS A 573 -10.48 28.50 -28.29
N ILE A 574 -9.75 28.85 -29.36
CA ILE A 574 -8.64 28.03 -29.88
C ILE A 574 -7.34 28.82 -29.93
N TYR A 575 -6.25 28.22 -29.44
CA TYR A 575 -4.95 28.90 -29.30
C TYR A 575 -3.78 27.91 -29.31
N ARG A 576 -2.56 28.40 -29.58
CA ARG A 576 -1.31 27.66 -29.36
C ARG A 576 -1.02 27.55 -27.88
N LYS A 577 -0.67 26.36 -27.41
CA LYS A 577 -0.37 26.09 -25.99
C LYS A 577 0.70 27.04 -25.44
N GLU A 578 1.63 27.45 -26.27
CA GLU A 578 2.77 28.32 -25.98
C GLU A 578 2.36 29.78 -25.73
N ASP A 579 1.32 30.27 -26.39
CA ASP A 579 1.00 31.71 -26.43
C ASP A 579 0.09 32.17 -25.27
N GLN A 580 -0.54 31.23 -24.54
CA GLN A 580 -1.67 31.46 -23.63
C GLN A 580 -2.85 32.27 -24.27
N PRO A 581 -4.10 32.04 -23.84
CA PRO A 581 -5.24 32.71 -24.46
C PRO A 581 -5.29 34.21 -24.09
N THR A 582 -5.27 35.09 -25.10
CA THR A 582 -5.47 36.55 -24.97
C THR A 582 -6.94 36.94 -25.22
N PRO A 583 -7.38 38.17 -24.86
CA PRO A 583 -8.73 38.65 -25.16
C PRO A 583 -9.10 38.65 -26.66
N THR A 584 -8.11 38.64 -27.56
CA THR A 584 -8.28 38.58 -29.02
C THR A 584 -8.27 37.16 -29.57
N THR A 585 -8.21 36.13 -28.71
CA THR A 585 -8.28 34.73 -29.13
C THR A 585 -9.61 34.45 -29.81
N TYR A 586 -9.56 33.80 -30.98
CA TYR A 586 -10.74 33.44 -31.75
C TYR A 586 -11.70 32.57 -30.93
N LYS A 587 -12.99 32.90 -31.00
CA LYS A 587 -14.08 32.20 -30.33
C LYS A 587 -15.12 31.77 -31.34
N GLY A 588 -15.76 30.64 -31.07
CA GLY A 588 -16.78 30.08 -31.94
C GLY A 588 -17.48 28.89 -31.31
N LYS A 589 -18.53 28.44 -31.97
CA LYS A 589 -19.33 27.28 -31.57
C LYS A 589 -18.64 25.98 -31.98
N VAL A 590 -18.59 25.05 -31.05
CA VAL A 590 -18.14 23.67 -31.24
C VAL A 590 -19.35 22.77 -31.08
N THR A 591 -19.56 21.84 -32.01
CA THR A 591 -20.62 20.84 -31.94
C THR A 591 -19.99 19.45 -31.92
N ILE A 592 -20.19 18.68 -30.85
CA ILE A 592 -19.73 17.29 -30.78
C ILE A 592 -20.68 16.43 -31.61
N THR A 593 -20.10 15.65 -32.53
CA THR A 593 -20.87 14.86 -33.50
C THR A 593 -20.78 13.36 -33.26
N HIS A 594 -19.66 12.88 -32.72
CA HIS A 594 -19.43 11.45 -32.49
C HIS A 594 -18.46 11.25 -31.32
N VAL A 595 -18.67 10.20 -30.53
CA VAL A 595 -17.74 9.78 -29.47
C VAL A 595 -16.89 8.63 -30.00
N VAL A 596 -15.59 8.86 -30.15
CA VAL A 596 -14.66 7.80 -30.57
C VAL A 596 -14.30 6.93 -29.37
N LYS A 597 -13.95 7.55 -28.25
CA LYS A 597 -13.71 6.86 -26.96
C LYS A 597 -14.21 7.71 -25.81
N SER A 598 -14.80 7.05 -24.82
CA SER A 598 -15.11 7.61 -23.51
C SER A 598 -14.88 6.52 -22.47
N ARG A 599 -13.80 6.63 -21.70
CA ARG A 599 -13.43 5.64 -20.68
C ARG A 599 -13.22 6.32 -19.33
N PRO A 600 -13.89 5.88 -18.25
CA PRO A 600 -13.65 6.41 -16.91
C PRO A 600 -12.23 6.06 -16.43
N LEU A 601 -11.62 6.94 -15.63
CA LEU A 601 -10.30 6.76 -15.04
C LEU A 601 -10.34 6.61 -13.51
N ASN A 602 -11.51 6.39 -12.93
CA ASN A 602 -11.64 6.01 -11.52
C ASN A 602 -10.85 4.73 -11.24
N SER A 603 -10.35 4.62 -10.02
CA SER A 603 -9.51 3.51 -9.55
C SER A 603 -10.03 2.13 -9.97
N ILE A 604 -11.33 1.90 -9.80
CA ILE A 604 -12.01 0.63 -10.14
C ILE A 604 -11.98 0.23 -11.63
N TYR A 605 -11.72 1.16 -12.54
CA TYR A 605 -11.66 0.92 -13.98
C TYR A 605 -10.23 0.85 -14.52
N ARG A 606 -9.23 1.00 -13.65
CA ARG A 606 -7.81 0.97 -13.98
C ARG A 606 -7.23 -0.42 -13.75
N ASP A 607 -6.14 -0.68 -14.45
CA ASP A 607 -5.38 -1.91 -14.30
C ASP A 607 -4.58 -1.90 -12.99
N LEU A 608 -4.45 -3.09 -12.40
CA LEU A 608 -3.63 -3.29 -11.20
C LEU A 608 -2.14 -3.12 -11.50
N GLU A 609 -1.69 -3.40 -12.71
CA GLU A 609 -0.28 -3.30 -13.10
C GLU A 609 -0.16 -2.58 -14.44
N TYR A 610 0.98 -1.92 -14.65
CA TYR A 610 1.27 -1.33 -15.95
C TYR A 610 1.57 -2.43 -16.98
N PRO A 611 1.26 -2.22 -18.27
CA PRO A 611 1.67 -3.12 -19.35
C PRO A 611 3.18 -3.40 -19.34
N SER A 612 3.56 -4.66 -19.14
CA SER A 612 4.96 -5.09 -18.96
C SER A 612 5.68 -5.46 -20.26
N LYS A 613 4.98 -5.47 -21.38
CA LYS A 613 5.51 -5.90 -22.69
C LYS A 613 5.42 -4.84 -23.79
N PHE A 614 4.51 -3.89 -23.65
CA PHE A 614 4.20 -2.87 -24.66
C PHE A 614 3.68 -1.59 -24.00
N MET A 615 3.47 -0.54 -24.80
CA MET A 615 2.79 0.69 -24.39
C MET A 615 1.56 0.91 -25.31
N PRO A 616 0.34 0.93 -24.78
CA PRO A 616 -0.88 0.94 -25.59
C PRO A 616 -1.40 2.35 -25.90
N PHE A 617 -1.91 2.54 -27.12
CA PHE A 617 -2.50 3.80 -27.60
C PHE A 617 -3.82 3.52 -28.32
N TYR A 618 -4.79 4.42 -28.20
CA TYR A 618 -5.92 4.44 -29.12
C TYR A 618 -5.46 4.96 -30.47
N LEU A 619 -5.90 4.32 -31.55
CA LEU A 619 -5.69 4.69 -32.96
C LEU A 619 -7.03 5.05 -33.61
N TYR A 620 -7.14 6.26 -34.11
CA TYR A 620 -8.38 6.81 -34.69
C TYR A 620 -8.05 7.82 -35.77
N GLY A 621 -9.04 8.22 -36.58
CA GLY A 621 -8.80 9.15 -37.67
C GLY A 621 -9.70 8.91 -38.88
N THR A 622 -9.19 9.29 -40.05
CA THR A 622 -9.68 8.84 -41.36
C THR A 622 -8.61 7.99 -42.03
N LYS A 623 -8.97 7.36 -43.15
CA LYS A 623 -8.01 6.65 -44.01
C LYS A 623 -6.81 7.51 -44.40
N GLU A 624 -6.97 8.81 -44.55
CA GLU A 624 -5.91 9.76 -44.94
C GLU A 624 -5.15 10.33 -43.74
N GLU A 625 -5.81 10.48 -42.58
CA GLU A 625 -5.27 11.14 -41.40
C GLU A 625 -5.51 10.29 -40.15
N MET A 626 -4.49 9.54 -39.73
CA MET A 626 -4.53 8.72 -38.51
C MET A 626 -3.81 9.39 -37.34
N HIS A 627 -4.32 9.20 -36.13
CA HIS A 627 -3.87 9.82 -34.89
C HIS A 627 -3.81 8.79 -33.77
N ILE A 628 -2.92 9.00 -32.81
CA ILE A 628 -2.82 8.14 -31.63
C ILE A 628 -2.85 8.93 -30.33
N THR A 629 -3.39 8.35 -29.27
CA THR A 629 -3.26 8.88 -27.89
C THR A 629 -3.11 7.75 -26.88
N HIS A 630 -2.19 7.91 -25.93
CA HIS A 630 -1.78 6.91 -24.95
C HIS A 630 -2.97 6.49 -24.10
N MET A 631 -3.19 5.17 -23.96
CA MET A 631 -4.24 4.64 -23.09
C MET A 631 -3.80 4.76 -21.64
N LEU A 632 -4.57 5.47 -20.82
CA LEU A 632 -4.22 5.67 -19.41
C LEU A 632 -4.77 4.52 -18.57
N LEU A 633 -4.06 3.39 -18.56
CA LEU A 633 -4.54 2.16 -17.93
C LEU A 633 -4.35 2.15 -16.41
N LYS A 634 -3.27 2.75 -15.89
CA LYS A 634 -2.96 2.85 -14.45
C LYS A 634 -2.47 4.27 -14.11
N ALA A 635 -2.58 4.68 -12.84
CA ALA A 635 -2.11 5.97 -12.33
C ALA A 635 -0.96 5.78 -11.31
N PRO A 636 0.00 6.72 -11.21
CA PRO A 636 0.16 7.93 -12.04
C PRO A 636 0.48 7.61 -13.51
N ASN A 637 0.34 8.57 -14.42
CA ASN A 637 0.66 8.34 -15.83
C ASN A 637 0.94 9.63 -16.59
N ALA A 638 1.47 9.52 -17.81
CA ALA A 638 1.70 10.61 -18.74
C ALA A 638 0.79 10.51 -19.97
N ALA A 639 0.23 11.64 -20.39
CA ALA A 639 -0.56 11.74 -21.62
C ALA A 639 0.35 12.00 -22.83
N LEU A 640 0.53 10.98 -23.68
CA LEU A 640 1.26 11.07 -24.95
C LEU A 640 0.27 10.97 -26.10
N SER A 641 0.41 11.81 -27.13
CA SER A 641 -0.52 11.80 -28.28
C SER A 641 0.27 12.19 -29.51
N ALA A 642 -0.01 11.63 -30.68
CA ALA A 642 0.62 12.00 -31.94
C ALA A 642 -0.43 12.17 -33.05
N SER A 643 -0.20 13.15 -33.93
CA SER A 643 -1.07 13.47 -35.06
C SER A 643 -0.41 12.98 -36.35
N ASN A 644 -1.21 12.65 -37.36
CA ASN A 644 -0.73 12.24 -38.68
C ASN A 644 0.32 11.12 -38.64
N VAL A 645 0.05 10.07 -37.86
CA VAL A 645 0.91 8.88 -37.83
C VAL A 645 0.75 8.07 -39.12
N THR A 646 1.81 7.38 -39.51
CA THR A 646 1.86 6.61 -40.75
C THR A 646 2.39 5.22 -40.49
N PHE A 647 1.80 4.21 -41.13
CA PHE A 647 2.18 2.81 -40.98
C PHE A 647 2.98 2.32 -42.19
N ARG A 648 3.98 1.48 -41.93
CA ARG A 648 4.76 0.79 -42.98
C ARG A 648 5.00 -0.65 -42.57
N GLU A 649 5.10 -1.52 -43.54
CA GLU A 649 5.35 -2.94 -43.29
C GLU A 649 6.84 -3.22 -43.09
N ILE A 650 7.14 -4.16 -42.20
CA ILE A 650 8.50 -4.69 -42.01
C ILE A 650 8.70 -5.77 -43.08
N LEU A 651 9.48 -5.45 -44.10
CA LEU A 651 9.94 -6.42 -45.09
C LEU A 651 11.02 -7.29 -44.42
N GLU A 652 10.67 -8.52 -44.02
CA GLU A 652 11.69 -9.54 -43.75
C GLU A 652 12.36 -9.93 -45.08
N GLU A 653 13.67 -10.20 -45.02
CA GLU A 653 14.52 -10.44 -46.18
C GLU A 653 14.04 -11.64 -47.02
N GLU A 654 13.32 -11.41 -48.11
CA GLU A 654 13.29 -12.27 -49.31
C GLU A 654 12.83 -11.47 -50.56
N PRO A 655 13.15 -11.93 -51.79
CA PRO A 655 13.53 -11.06 -52.89
C PRO A 655 12.37 -10.29 -53.54
N LYS A 656 12.74 -9.07 -53.97
CA LYS A 656 12.01 -8.12 -54.84
C LYS A 656 10.88 -8.75 -55.66
N GLU A 657 9.65 -8.66 -55.17
CA GLU A 657 8.40 -8.31 -55.88
C GLU A 657 7.18 -8.84 -55.10
N LYS A 658 6.78 -8.09 -54.07
CA LYS A 658 5.40 -7.93 -53.57
C LYS A 658 5.43 -6.94 -52.41
N LEU A 659 5.09 -5.68 -52.68
CA LEU A 659 4.72 -4.74 -51.62
C LEU A 659 3.52 -5.35 -50.90
N GLY A 660 3.62 -5.65 -49.61
CA GLY A 660 2.43 -5.91 -48.81
C GLY A 660 1.72 -4.59 -48.48
N LYS A 661 0.45 -4.75 -48.13
CA LYS A 661 -0.55 -3.68 -48.12
C LYS A 661 -0.34 -2.71 -46.95
N LYS A 662 -0.49 -1.40 -47.18
CA LYS A 662 -0.51 -0.41 -46.09
C LYS A 662 -1.67 -0.67 -45.12
N LEU A 663 -1.65 -0.13 -43.90
CA LEU A 663 -2.71 -0.40 -42.91
C LEU A 663 -4.10 -0.03 -43.47
N GLU A 664 -4.19 1.08 -44.19
CA GLU A 664 -5.40 1.55 -44.88
C GLU A 664 -5.93 0.54 -45.91
N GLU A 665 -5.03 -0.21 -46.53
CA GLU A 665 -5.35 -1.25 -47.51
C GLU A 665 -5.68 -2.60 -46.85
N LYS A 666 -5.16 -2.84 -45.62
CA LYS A 666 -5.51 -4.00 -44.78
C LYS A 666 -6.87 -3.82 -44.11
N LEU A 667 -7.21 -2.60 -43.69
CA LEU A 667 -8.52 -2.27 -43.11
C LEU A 667 -9.65 -2.30 -44.16
N GLY A 668 -9.32 -2.19 -45.46
CA GLY A 668 -10.27 -2.38 -46.55
C GLY A 668 -11.22 -1.20 -46.75
N GLU A 669 -12.45 -1.50 -47.17
CA GLU A 669 -13.51 -0.49 -47.39
C GLU A 669 -14.06 0.07 -46.07
N ASP A 670 -14.03 -0.72 -45.00
CA ASP A 670 -14.52 -0.34 -43.66
C ASP A 670 -13.47 0.41 -42.82
N ALA A 671 -12.40 0.93 -43.43
CA ALA A 671 -11.30 1.56 -42.70
C ALA A 671 -11.76 2.77 -41.87
N ASP A 672 -12.59 3.64 -42.45
CA ASP A 672 -13.12 4.80 -41.74
C ASP A 672 -14.07 4.41 -40.61
N VAL A 673 -14.80 3.30 -40.75
CA VAL A 673 -15.69 2.78 -39.70
C VAL A 673 -14.86 2.25 -38.53
N GLN A 674 -13.83 1.45 -38.81
CA GLN A 674 -12.91 0.91 -37.79
C GLN A 674 -12.07 2.01 -37.12
N LEU A 675 -11.67 3.06 -37.84
CA LEU A 675 -10.97 4.20 -37.25
C LEU A 675 -11.92 5.10 -36.44
N ALA A 676 -13.20 5.17 -36.80
CA ALA A 676 -14.21 5.89 -36.05
C ALA A 676 -14.61 5.17 -34.75
N SER A 677 -14.48 3.84 -34.67
CA SER A 677 -14.65 3.06 -33.44
C SER A 677 -13.45 3.15 -32.50
N GLY A 678 -12.28 3.50 -33.04
CA GLY A 678 -11.02 3.67 -32.31
C GLY A 678 -10.36 2.33 -31.99
N LEU A 679 -9.39 1.96 -32.84
CA LEU A 679 -8.55 0.78 -32.67
C LEU A 679 -7.55 0.96 -31.52
N ILE A 680 -6.83 -0.12 -31.18
CA ILE A 680 -5.71 -0.08 -30.25
C ILE A 680 -4.43 -0.36 -31.04
N VAL A 681 -3.40 0.46 -30.84
CA VAL A 681 -2.05 0.21 -31.32
C VAL A 681 -1.10 0.10 -30.14
N THR A 682 -0.24 -0.91 -30.16
CA THR A 682 0.71 -1.19 -29.08
C THR A 682 2.12 -0.96 -29.58
N LEU A 683 2.91 -0.13 -28.89
CA LEU A 683 4.33 0.04 -29.20
C LEU A 683 5.10 -1.17 -28.64
N SER A 684 5.35 -2.14 -29.51
CA SER A 684 6.08 -3.36 -29.20
C SER A 684 7.52 -3.03 -28.81
N LYS A 685 8.06 -3.73 -27.81
CA LYS A 685 9.41 -3.49 -27.21
C LYS A 685 9.55 -2.23 -26.36
N PHE A 686 8.49 -1.46 -26.15
CA PHE A 686 8.46 -0.33 -25.23
C PHE A 686 7.52 -0.66 -24.06
N PRO A 687 7.94 -1.47 -23.08
CA PRO A 687 7.09 -1.79 -21.95
C PRO A 687 6.84 -0.54 -21.11
N GLU A 688 5.56 -0.16 -20.96
CA GLU A 688 5.19 1.02 -20.17
C GLU A 688 5.67 0.87 -18.72
N ALA A 689 5.55 -0.33 -18.15
CA ALA A 689 5.93 -0.61 -16.76
C ALA A 689 7.38 -0.21 -16.43
N SER A 690 8.33 -0.32 -17.37
CA SER A 690 9.74 0.03 -17.10
C SER A 690 10.01 1.53 -17.12
N MET A 691 9.06 2.35 -17.57
CA MET A 691 9.19 3.81 -17.66
C MET A 691 8.45 4.54 -16.54
N GLN A 692 7.68 3.81 -15.73
CA GLN A 692 6.82 4.38 -14.69
C GLN A 692 7.54 4.44 -13.33
N PRO A 693 7.24 5.46 -12.49
CA PRO A 693 6.45 6.64 -12.83
C PRO A 693 7.25 7.60 -13.74
N PHE A 694 6.57 8.23 -14.71
CA PHE A 694 7.16 9.36 -15.44
C PHE A 694 7.46 10.54 -14.49
N LEU A 695 8.52 11.31 -14.79
CA LEU A 695 8.88 12.51 -14.03
C LEU A 695 7.74 13.54 -14.00
N THR A 696 7.55 14.18 -12.85
CA THR A 696 6.49 15.17 -12.63
C THR A 696 6.87 16.55 -13.16
N GLY A 697 5.87 17.41 -13.39
CA GLY A 697 6.07 18.78 -13.86
C GLY A 697 6.98 19.63 -12.97
N ASP A 698 7.01 19.40 -11.66
CA ASP A 698 7.86 20.14 -10.72
C ASP A 698 9.29 19.60 -10.67
N GLU A 699 9.48 18.30 -10.88
CA GLU A 699 10.81 17.70 -11.12
C GLU A 699 11.40 18.16 -12.46
N LEU A 700 10.53 18.45 -13.44
CA LEU A 700 10.86 19.04 -14.74
C LEU A 700 11.06 20.57 -14.70
N ARG A 701 10.78 21.27 -13.59
CA ARG A 701 10.83 22.75 -13.44
C ARG A 701 12.03 23.30 -12.66
N LYS A 702 13.00 22.47 -12.27
CA LYS A 702 14.15 22.92 -11.48
C LYS A 702 14.97 23.98 -12.22
N PRO A 703 15.49 25.04 -11.54
CA PRO A 703 16.05 26.23 -12.20
C PRO A 703 17.32 25.99 -13.04
N GLU A 704 18.00 24.86 -12.82
CA GLU A 704 19.27 24.51 -13.48
C GLU A 704 19.08 23.75 -14.80
N SER A 705 17.84 23.39 -15.17
CA SER A 705 17.56 22.67 -16.41
C SER A 705 16.89 23.58 -17.45
N GLU A 706 17.68 24.17 -18.35
CA GLU A 706 17.16 24.63 -19.65
C GLU A 706 16.81 23.43 -20.53
N TYR A 707 15.76 22.62 -20.27
CA TYR A 707 15.50 21.48 -21.17
C TYR A 707 14.03 21.17 -21.51
N MET A 708 13.82 21.20 -22.82
CA MET A 708 12.93 20.37 -23.65
C MET A 708 12.99 18.88 -23.23
N LEU A 709 12.01 18.07 -23.67
CA LEU A 709 12.10 16.59 -23.55
C LEU A 709 13.53 16.10 -23.85
N PRO A 710 14.08 15.13 -23.10
CA PRO A 710 15.43 14.63 -23.35
C PRO A 710 15.63 14.34 -24.83
N GLU A 711 16.78 14.68 -25.42
CA GLU A 711 17.03 14.52 -26.87
C GLU A 711 16.77 13.07 -27.36
N LYS A 712 16.92 12.10 -26.44
CA LYS A 712 16.69 10.66 -26.62
C LYS A 712 15.31 10.17 -26.17
N PHE A 713 14.38 11.06 -25.83
CA PHE A 713 13.01 10.65 -25.50
C PHE A 713 12.39 9.96 -26.72
N PRO A 714 11.94 8.70 -26.58
CA PRO A 714 11.61 7.89 -27.75
C PRO A 714 10.39 8.43 -28.49
N PHE A 715 9.40 8.98 -27.77
CA PHE A 715 8.17 9.50 -28.35
C PHE A 715 8.35 10.95 -28.84
N LYS A 716 8.90 11.11 -30.05
CA LYS A 716 9.23 12.39 -30.69
C LYS A 716 8.93 12.40 -32.19
N SER A 717 9.10 13.57 -32.84
CA SER A 717 8.90 13.73 -34.29
C SER A 717 9.74 12.74 -35.05
N GLN A 718 9.14 12.08 -36.05
CA GLN A 718 9.81 11.09 -36.89
C GLN A 718 10.37 9.87 -36.12
N GLY A 719 10.04 9.68 -34.84
CA GLY A 719 10.54 8.56 -34.03
C GLY A 719 9.80 7.27 -34.34
N GLU A 720 10.52 6.17 -34.60
CA GLU A 720 9.95 4.94 -35.13
C GLU A 720 9.66 3.85 -34.10
N PHE A 721 8.53 3.14 -34.28
CA PHE A 721 8.10 2.09 -33.38
C PHE A 721 7.64 0.85 -34.14
N GLU A 722 8.00 -0.32 -33.61
CA GLU A 722 7.37 -1.58 -33.98
C GLU A 722 6.01 -1.65 -33.29
N VAL A 723 4.97 -1.99 -34.05
CA VAL A 723 3.61 -1.90 -33.53
C VAL A 723 2.74 -3.09 -33.92
N GLU A 724 1.81 -3.42 -33.05
CA GLU A 724 0.70 -4.33 -33.34
C GLU A 724 -0.62 -3.58 -33.21
N VAL A 725 -1.54 -3.81 -34.14
CA VAL A 725 -2.86 -3.15 -34.20
C VAL A 725 -3.94 -4.17 -33.87
N TRP A 726 -4.86 -3.76 -32.99
CA TRP A 726 -5.91 -4.59 -32.42
C TRP A 726 -7.24 -3.85 -32.51
N LYS A 727 -8.35 -4.59 -32.63
CA LYS A 727 -9.68 -4.03 -32.36
C LYS A 727 -9.82 -3.82 -30.86
N ASP A 728 -10.55 -2.77 -30.46
CA ASP A 728 -10.87 -2.59 -29.05
C ASP A 728 -11.99 -3.58 -28.67
N PRO A 729 -11.75 -4.50 -27.71
CA PRO A 729 -12.77 -5.47 -27.31
C PRO A 729 -13.96 -4.83 -26.59
N ASN A 730 -13.87 -3.56 -26.19
CA ASN A 730 -14.94 -2.82 -25.51
C ASN A 730 -15.63 -1.80 -26.44
N GLU A 731 -15.58 -2.01 -27.76
CA GLU A 731 -16.40 -1.21 -28.68
C GLU A 731 -17.88 -1.34 -28.29
N PRO A 732 -18.63 -0.22 -28.19
CA PRO A 732 -20.09 -0.31 -28.13
C PRO A 732 -20.58 -1.00 -29.42
N GLU A 733 -21.42 -2.04 -29.26
CA GLU A 733 -22.02 -2.80 -30.37
C GLU A 733 -22.78 -1.92 -31.38
#